data_AF-A0A9W8DC19-F1
#
_entry.id   AF-A0A9W8DC19-F1
#
_cell.length_a   1.000
_cell.length_b   1.000
_cell.length_c   1.000
_cell.angle_alpha   90.00
_cell.angle_beta   90.00
_cell.angle_gamma   90.00
#
_symmetry.space_group_name_H-M   'P 1'
#
loop_
_entity.id
_entity.type
_entity.pdbx_description
1 polymer ?
#
loop_
_entity_poly.entity_id
_entity_poly.type
_entity_poly.pdbx_seq_one_letter_code
_entity_poly.pdbx_strand_id
1 'polypeptide(L)'
;MSSILGVLALLLLCLVQSSLAEYVRVDWDVGYVQVNRDGYINRRAIGVNGALPIAPVYMYHGDTLLLTVRNSLDMATTIHAHGLYQNGSAYMDGAGMVTQCGIPPGESFTYRIYAEQVGTYWLHGHYHSQNADGLRAPLIIQERRPAYEYDEEMLFYLEDWYPTEAVPKMKEVLAPSANGLPPPPTFPYGLINGYNGNDTKPIRFRPGGRYRIRVINMATTEWWKFTIPGHKLEVIEADGVVSHPHVVDGLDLAPGQRYSAIVTAHDTAEFNYMYNCTLYADFVPWIPGMNPRHYLGLVEYHPDAPVKHIATPDDRLLKWTNDIEMRALGGGPAMPVDRYIELTTRGYVTTDRRNLRELGTVPYVEPQKVPTLFTAMSMGELASDPRVYGPQSQAIVIPHNQRVEILLKNVQSLPHPMHQHSVPLQIVERGPVDPSEIEIARGINVSASDLPRITRRTNYENPMLRDTFNVPPFEYVKLRFQGTVPGCFVHHCHVQTHFVAGLAATFVVAPEVMQRTQRIPDEMLSMCARQGLKTEGNAMGNWGYDLEGLPPVPTEQPGSFQTLTVFYSPFKEMDRSEARRSDDAKEKLAALLRAELGRSDADDLASTLLFTKYASSKPVDPPHPVESRACDWDTKALNELACTGTISDTQPTTFDRANSEHTAAAKLSVVDVTELDRRIMVYRDDVRKAQRFGHMPEALAAIRQMKGWFWMDITDATAQEVEEVGKQLQLHPLTVEDIQEGAMGRDKAQRMADSHYVLVTYRLLGPLAEEPFAAVLSSHSWAVTFHGDEGGREVSMRMLDRMANEQKASGLGLNEFLAFAAVDEITDAMTRAAAEMERAAARLDSLVMQQPTHANSDFYTEKHQLLQQLGLLRRRLLLLWRLMMDKPEIIRSLQHREFPLAHLLLRDVEDHVKGLCSLCSQVESVLSRAHANLMAQLSLKANRDTHGAGLVSSRWLVLVGLMLPMQLVTLAFGQNIVVPWNYVQETGAFDTLAPWLGIMGCILAFFFAGLAFAWHRNYLKV
;
A
#
# COMPACT_ATOMS: atom_id res chain seq x y z
N MET A 1 7.88 31.51 -72.63
CA MET A 1 8.36 31.99 -71.31
C MET A 1 7.29 31.88 -70.22
N SER A 2 6.02 32.22 -70.48
CA SER A 2 4.95 32.14 -69.47
C SER A 2 4.69 30.74 -68.89
N SER A 3 4.89 29.67 -69.67
CA SER A 3 4.69 28.28 -69.19
C SER A 3 5.81 27.81 -68.24
N ILE A 4 7.03 28.32 -68.41
CA ILE A 4 8.18 27.98 -67.57
C ILE A 4 8.09 28.72 -66.22
N LEU A 5 7.63 29.98 -66.23
CA LEU A 5 7.34 30.74 -65.01
C LEU A 5 6.18 30.13 -64.21
N GLY A 6 5.15 29.58 -64.86
CA GLY A 6 4.05 28.89 -64.19
C GLY A 6 4.49 27.59 -63.49
N VAL A 7 5.36 26.80 -64.13
CA VAL A 7 5.91 25.57 -63.54
C VAL A 7 6.92 25.86 -62.43
N LEU A 8 7.75 26.91 -62.56
CA LEU A 8 8.63 27.37 -61.49
C LEU A 8 7.84 27.93 -60.30
N ALA A 9 6.74 28.64 -60.52
CA ALA A 9 5.87 29.12 -59.45
C ALA A 9 5.16 27.96 -58.73
N LEU A 10 4.71 26.93 -59.46
CA LEU A 10 4.15 25.71 -58.86
C LEU A 10 5.21 24.89 -58.11
N LEU A 11 6.43 24.78 -58.64
CA LEU A 11 7.55 24.15 -57.93
C LEU A 11 7.96 24.95 -56.69
N LEU A 12 7.94 26.29 -56.74
CA LEU A 12 8.16 27.15 -55.57
C LEU A 12 7.01 27.04 -54.56
N LEU A 13 5.75 26.95 -54.99
CA LEU A 13 4.60 26.71 -54.10
C LEU A 13 4.63 25.31 -53.47
N CYS A 14 5.10 24.29 -54.19
CA CYS A 14 5.34 22.94 -53.65
C CYS A 14 6.57 22.89 -52.74
N LEU A 15 7.60 23.72 -52.99
CA LEU A 15 8.77 23.89 -52.11
C LEU A 15 8.45 24.76 -50.87
N VAL A 16 7.33 25.50 -50.89
CA VAL A 16 6.80 26.29 -49.77
C VAL A 16 5.73 25.52 -48.97
N GLN A 17 5.68 24.18 -49.08
CA GLN A 17 5.32 23.37 -47.90
C GLN A 17 6.49 23.36 -46.89
N SER A 18 6.94 24.56 -46.53
CA SER A 18 7.68 24.78 -45.31
C SER A 18 6.72 24.43 -44.17
N SER A 19 7.12 23.50 -43.31
CA SER A 19 6.40 23.19 -42.07
C SER A 19 6.27 24.48 -41.25
N LEU A 20 5.17 25.21 -41.40
CA LEU A 20 4.85 26.30 -40.51
C LEU A 20 4.59 25.67 -39.14
N ALA A 21 5.38 26.06 -38.14
CA ALA A 21 5.12 25.74 -36.75
C ALA A 21 3.70 26.20 -36.41
N GLU A 22 2.82 25.27 -36.04
CA GLU A 22 1.44 25.59 -35.68
C GLU A 22 1.35 25.93 -34.19
N TYR A 23 0.46 26.85 -33.83
CA TYR A 23 0.13 27.12 -32.43
C TYR A 23 -1.07 26.27 -32.03
N VAL A 24 -0.82 25.22 -31.24
CA VAL A 24 -1.88 24.42 -30.62
C VAL A 24 -2.35 25.17 -29.37
N ARG A 25 -3.59 25.65 -29.36
CA ARG A 25 -4.14 26.41 -28.23
C ARG A 25 -5.07 25.53 -27.41
N VAL A 26 -4.82 25.50 -26.10
CA VAL A 26 -5.60 24.72 -25.15
C VAL A 26 -5.90 25.61 -23.95
N ASP A 27 -7.18 25.75 -23.60
CA ASP A 27 -7.63 26.54 -22.45
C ASP A 27 -8.18 25.62 -21.37
N TRP A 28 -7.58 25.68 -20.19
CA TRP A 28 -7.92 24.87 -19.02
C TRP A 28 -8.41 25.77 -17.88
N ASP A 29 -9.68 25.63 -17.50
CA ASP A 29 -10.18 26.10 -16.22
C ASP A 29 -10.05 24.98 -15.17
N VAL A 30 -9.01 25.06 -14.35
CA VAL A 30 -8.68 24.04 -13.34
C VAL A 30 -9.52 24.28 -12.10
N GLY A 31 -10.39 23.34 -11.76
CA GLY A 31 -11.35 23.49 -10.67
C GLY A 31 -11.77 22.17 -10.03
N TYR A 32 -12.57 22.26 -8.97
CA TYR A 32 -13.10 21.07 -8.31
C TYR A 32 -14.28 20.45 -9.07
N VAL A 33 -14.28 19.13 -9.15
CA VAL A 33 -15.38 18.32 -9.72
C VAL A 33 -15.77 17.21 -8.75
N GLN A 34 -17.03 16.81 -8.76
CA GLN A 34 -17.50 15.62 -8.03
C GLN A 34 -17.59 14.46 -9.02
N VAL A 35 -16.89 13.36 -8.77
CA VAL A 35 -16.78 12.26 -9.72
C VAL A 35 -16.81 10.90 -9.03
N ASN A 36 -17.37 9.92 -9.73
CA ASN A 36 -17.27 8.50 -9.40
C ASN A 36 -16.63 7.78 -10.59
N ARG A 37 -15.29 7.74 -10.60
CA ARG A 37 -14.51 7.13 -11.70
C ARG A 37 -14.26 5.64 -11.48
N ASP A 38 -14.26 5.20 -10.22
CA ASP A 38 -14.09 3.80 -9.84
C ASP A 38 -15.41 3.01 -9.86
N GLY A 39 -16.56 3.66 -10.04
CA GLY A 39 -17.88 3.05 -10.02
C GLY A 39 -18.45 2.83 -8.61
N TYR A 40 -17.68 3.08 -7.55
CA TYR A 40 -18.06 2.80 -6.17
C TYR A 40 -18.24 4.07 -5.32
N ILE A 41 -17.34 5.05 -5.43
CA ILE A 41 -17.26 6.17 -4.50
C ILE A 41 -17.26 7.50 -5.27
N ASN A 42 -18.27 8.33 -4.98
CA ASN A 42 -18.24 9.74 -5.35
C ASN A 42 -17.24 10.47 -4.46
N ARG A 43 -16.20 11.06 -5.06
CA ARG A 43 -15.24 11.93 -4.37
C ARG A 43 -15.06 13.25 -5.10
N ARG A 44 -14.69 14.28 -4.33
CA ARG A 44 -14.18 15.52 -4.91
C ARG A 44 -12.81 15.26 -5.53
N ALA A 45 -12.60 15.78 -6.72
CA ALA A 45 -11.37 15.65 -7.50
C ALA A 45 -11.05 17.00 -8.15
N ILE A 46 -9.86 17.11 -8.75
CA ILE A 46 -9.45 18.25 -9.57
C ILE A 46 -9.63 17.85 -11.03
N GLY A 47 -10.42 18.65 -11.75
CA GLY A 47 -10.71 18.48 -13.17
C GLY A 47 -10.43 19.75 -13.95
N VAL A 48 -10.71 19.70 -15.24
CA VAL A 48 -10.56 20.81 -16.16
C VAL A 48 -11.88 21.07 -16.85
N ASN A 49 -12.30 22.34 -16.95
CA ASN A 49 -13.54 22.77 -17.62
C ASN A 49 -14.78 22.03 -17.08
N GLY A 50 -14.80 21.77 -15.76
CA GLY A 50 -15.89 21.05 -15.09
C GLY A 50 -15.94 19.54 -15.35
N ALA A 51 -14.91 18.95 -15.95
CA ALA A 51 -14.88 17.55 -16.34
C ALA A 51 -13.60 16.81 -15.90
N LEU A 52 -13.73 15.49 -15.76
CA LEU A 52 -12.65 14.52 -15.59
C LEU A 52 -13.10 13.18 -16.22
N PRO A 53 -12.27 12.44 -16.98
CA PRO A 53 -10.84 12.66 -17.26
C PRO A 53 -10.56 13.92 -18.10
N ILE A 54 -9.35 14.45 -18.01
CA ILE A 54 -8.88 15.55 -18.86
C ILE A 54 -8.52 14.97 -20.23
N ALA A 55 -8.98 15.63 -21.30
CA ALA A 55 -8.73 15.16 -22.65
C ALA A 55 -7.22 15.14 -23.00
N PRO A 56 -6.75 14.11 -23.71
CA PRO A 56 -5.38 14.09 -24.24
C PRO A 56 -5.10 15.29 -25.16
N VAL A 57 -3.89 15.83 -25.08
CA VAL A 57 -3.40 16.88 -25.98
C VAL A 57 -2.54 16.25 -27.06
N TYR A 58 -2.82 16.58 -28.32
CA TYR A 58 -2.06 16.14 -29.48
C TYR A 58 -1.44 17.35 -30.17
N MET A 59 -0.17 17.24 -30.57
CA MET A 59 0.54 18.23 -31.37
C MET A 59 1.60 17.56 -32.23
N TYR A 60 2.14 18.24 -33.25
CA TYR A 60 3.25 17.72 -34.03
C TYR A 60 4.61 18.28 -33.57
N HIS A 61 5.68 17.55 -33.89
CA HIS A 61 7.04 18.07 -33.79
C HIS A 61 7.18 19.43 -34.48
N GLY A 62 7.77 20.40 -33.77
CA GLY A 62 7.93 21.78 -34.22
C GLY A 62 6.73 22.68 -33.97
N ASP A 63 5.61 22.17 -33.46
CA ASP A 63 4.50 23.00 -33.01
C ASP A 63 4.81 23.66 -31.66
N THR A 64 4.00 24.66 -31.30
CA THR A 64 4.04 25.28 -29.96
C THR A 64 2.68 25.13 -29.30
N LEU A 65 2.64 24.48 -28.14
CA LEU A 65 1.48 24.43 -27.27
C LEU A 65 1.39 25.74 -26.47
N LEU A 66 0.28 26.45 -26.64
CA LEU A 66 -0.14 27.56 -25.80
C LEU A 66 -1.24 27.05 -24.87
N LEU A 67 -0.85 26.68 -23.66
CA LEU A 67 -1.73 26.14 -22.64
C LEU A 67 -2.10 27.25 -21.64
N THR A 68 -3.26 27.86 -21.82
CA THR A 68 -3.80 28.87 -20.89
C THR A 68 -4.45 28.15 -19.72
N VAL A 69 -3.93 28.35 -18.51
CA VAL A 69 -4.45 27.75 -17.28
C VAL A 69 -5.07 28.84 -16.43
N ARG A 70 -6.38 28.77 -16.21
CA ARG A 70 -7.10 29.53 -15.19
C ARG A 70 -7.21 28.68 -13.93
N ASN A 71 -6.85 29.25 -12.80
CA ASN A 71 -6.94 28.56 -11.52
C ASN A 71 -8.26 28.92 -10.80
N SER A 72 -9.20 28.00 -10.75
CA SER A 72 -10.46 28.11 -10.01
C SER A 72 -10.48 27.27 -8.72
N LEU A 73 -9.32 26.80 -8.27
CA LEU A 73 -9.14 26.16 -6.96
C LEU A 73 -9.01 27.20 -5.84
N ASP A 74 -9.07 26.75 -4.58
CA ASP A 74 -8.81 27.56 -3.39
C ASP A 74 -7.31 27.61 -2.99
N MET A 75 -6.45 27.01 -3.82
CA MET A 75 -5.01 26.92 -3.64
C MET A 75 -4.27 27.21 -4.95
N ALA A 76 -2.98 27.51 -4.89
CA ALA A 76 -2.18 27.72 -6.10
C ALA A 76 -2.08 26.44 -6.94
N THR A 77 -1.82 26.58 -8.24
CA THR A 77 -1.63 25.43 -9.16
C THR A 77 -0.49 25.66 -10.13
N THR A 78 0.11 24.57 -10.61
CA THR A 78 1.10 24.57 -11.68
C THR A 78 0.90 23.34 -12.55
N ILE A 79 1.21 23.45 -13.85
CA ILE A 79 1.20 22.32 -14.77
C ILE A 79 2.62 22.00 -15.21
N HIS A 80 3.08 20.79 -14.88
CA HIS A 80 4.35 20.26 -15.38
C HIS A 80 4.13 19.44 -16.64
N ALA A 81 5.02 19.62 -17.62
CA ALA A 81 5.06 18.81 -18.84
C ALA A 81 6.13 17.72 -18.72
N HIS A 82 5.69 16.57 -18.20
CA HIS A 82 6.55 15.45 -17.84
C HIS A 82 7.33 14.93 -19.05
N GLY A 83 8.66 14.97 -18.94
CA GLY A 83 9.61 14.47 -19.94
C GLY A 83 10.02 15.47 -21.01
N LEU A 84 9.53 16.72 -20.95
CA LEU A 84 9.97 17.78 -21.86
C LEU A 84 11.22 18.49 -21.36
N TYR A 85 12.13 18.83 -22.28
CA TYR A 85 13.45 19.38 -21.94
C TYR A 85 13.40 20.81 -21.41
N GLN A 86 12.41 21.59 -21.85
CA GLN A 86 12.25 23.01 -21.53
C GLN A 86 13.49 23.85 -21.88
N ASN A 87 14.11 23.53 -23.02
CA ASN A 87 15.35 24.18 -23.43
C ASN A 87 15.14 25.66 -23.72
N GLY A 88 15.87 26.53 -23.00
CA GLY A 88 15.70 27.98 -23.08
C GLY A 88 14.41 28.51 -22.44
N SER A 89 13.59 27.66 -21.84
CA SER A 89 12.31 28.01 -21.21
C SER A 89 12.12 27.31 -19.87
N ALA A 90 13.17 27.18 -19.05
CA ALA A 90 13.11 26.43 -17.79
C ALA A 90 12.03 26.95 -16.82
N TYR A 91 11.69 28.24 -16.88
CA TYR A 91 10.58 28.83 -16.12
C TYR A 91 9.19 28.32 -16.54
N MET A 92 9.05 27.66 -17.70
CA MET A 92 7.82 27.02 -18.18
C MET A 92 7.69 25.55 -17.76
N ASP A 93 8.65 25.03 -17.00
CA ASP A 93 8.67 23.63 -16.57
C ASP A 93 7.52 23.27 -15.61
N GLY A 94 7.01 24.22 -14.83
CA GLY A 94 5.83 23.98 -13.99
C GLY A 94 6.08 23.33 -12.63
N ALA A 95 7.32 23.13 -12.22
CA ALA A 95 7.65 22.67 -10.87
C ALA A 95 7.41 23.77 -9.80
N GLY A 96 6.42 23.56 -8.94
CA GLY A 96 6.08 24.49 -7.85
C GLY A 96 7.25 24.75 -6.90
N MET A 97 7.48 26.01 -6.56
CA MET A 97 8.59 26.53 -5.74
C MET A 97 10.01 26.18 -6.23
N VAL A 98 10.13 25.61 -7.43
CA VAL A 98 11.43 25.37 -8.08
C VAL A 98 11.56 26.28 -9.29
N THR A 99 10.68 26.16 -10.28
CA THR A 99 10.72 27.00 -11.49
C THR A 99 9.73 28.15 -11.44
N GLN A 100 8.69 28.05 -10.61
CA GLN A 100 7.68 29.10 -10.43
C GLN A 100 6.96 28.98 -9.08
N CYS A 101 6.34 30.05 -8.59
CA CYS A 101 5.59 30.06 -7.32
C CYS A 101 4.20 29.39 -7.38
N GLY A 102 3.60 29.27 -8.57
CA GLY A 102 2.22 28.82 -8.74
C GLY A 102 1.27 29.93 -9.18
N ILE A 103 0.24 29.54 -9.93
CA ILE A 103 -0.83 30.43 -10.40
C ILE A 103 -1.78 30.64 -9.20
N PRO A 104 -1.98 31.88 -8.70
CA PRO A 104 -2.86 32.14 -7.58
C PRO A 104 -4.33 31.79 -7.87
N PRO A 105 -5.16 31.49 -6.85
CA PRO A 105 -6.61 31.38 -7.01
C PRO A 105 -7.23 32.58 -7.74
N GLY A 106 -8.05 32.31 -8.75
CA GLY A 106 -8.75 33.30 -9.57
C GLY A 106 -7.93 33.89 -10.73
N GLU A 107 -6.62 33.65 -10.78
CA GLU A 107 -5.73 34.18 -11.82
C GLU A 107 -5.55 33.18 -12.98
N SER A 108 -4.89 33.62 -14.04
CA SER A 108 -4.56 32.78 -15.20
C SER A 108 -3.11 32.96 -15.62
N PHE A 109 -2.52 31.93 -16.25
CA PHE A 109 -1.18 31.97 -16.81
C PHE A 109 -1.12 31.12 -18.07
N THR A 110 -0.35 31.55 -19.07
CA THR A 110 -0.17 30.78 -20.32
C THR A 110 1.21 30.13 -20.37
N TYR A 111 1.21 28.80 -20.32
CA TYR A 111 2.40 28.00 -20.62
C TYR A 111 2.65 28.00 -22.13
N ARG A 112 3.87 28.33 -22.53
CA ARG A 112 4.33 28.20 -23.92
C ARG A 112 5.35 27.09 -24.01
N ILE A 113 4.94 25.95 -24.56
CA ILE A 113 5.75 24.73 -24.64
C ILE A 113 6.05 24.44 -26.10
N TYR A 114 7.33 24.43 -26.47
CA TYR A 114 7.77 24.12 -27.82
C TYR A 114 8.04 22.61 -27.96
N ALA A 115 7.48 21.97 -28.99
CA ALA A 115 7.68 20.56 -29.26
C ALA A 115 9.01 20.28 -29.98
N GLU A 116 10.10 20.35 -29.22
CA GLU A 116 11.45 19.94 -29.67
C GLU A 116 11.59 18.42 -29.82
N GLN A 117 10.75 17.68 -29.10
CA GLN A 117 10.80 16.23 -28.99
C GLN A 117 9.65 15.58 -29.76
N VAL A 118 9.69 14.26 -29.86
CA VAL A 118 8.59 13.42 -30.38
C VAL A 118 8.31 12.29 -29.40
N GLY A 119 7.09 11.76 -29.42
CA GLY A 119 6.74 10.59 -28.63
C GLY A 119 5.67 10.85 -27.57
N THR A 120 5.70 10.03 -26.52
CA THR A 120 4.65 9.93 -25.51
C THR A 120 5.02 10.64 -24.21
N TYR A 121 4.28 11.70 -23.89
CA TYR A 121 4.44 12.54 -22.71
C TYR A 121 3.10 12.71 -22.00
N TRP A 122 3.10 13.49 -20.93
CA TRP A 122 1.90 13.82 -20.18
C TRP A 122 2.07 15.12 -19.39
N LEU A 123 0.96 15.74 -19.07
CA LEU A 123 0.84 16.97 -18.29
C LEU A 123 0.25 16.61 -16.93
N HIS A 124 0.75 17.18 -15.84
CA HIS A 124 0.12 17.02 -14.53
C HIS A 124 0.32 18.20 -13.58
N GLY A 125 -0.58 18.29 -12.61
CA GLY A 125 -0.47 19.21 -11.48
C GLY A 125 0.81 18.95 -10.70
N HIS A 126 1.65 19.97 -10.54
CA HIS A 126 2.93 19.85 -9.83
C HIS A 126 3.05 20.81 -8.63
N TYR A 127 1.90 21.29 -8.16
CA TYR A 127 1.77 22.00 -6.89
C TYR A 127 1.25 21.01 -5.84
N HIS A 128 2.13 20.58 -4.94
CA HIS A 128 1.87 19.53 -3.95
C HIS A 128 1.35 18.22 -4.61
N SER A 129 0.18 17.71 -4.18
CA SER A 129 -0.38 16.42 -4.62
C SER A 129 -1.58 16.55 -5.56
N GLN A 130 -1.71 17.66 -6.29
CA GLN A 130 -2.83 17.89 -7.21
C GLN A 130 -2.97 16.81 -8.29
N ASN A 131 -1.84 16.23 -8.75
CA ASN A 131 -1.83 15.08 -9.65
C ASN A 131 -2.66 13.90 -9.11
N ALA A 132 -2.51 13.57 -7.82
CA ALA A 132 -3.22 12.46 -7.17
C ALA A 132 -4.74 12.68 -7.04
N ASP A 133 -5.18 13.93 -7.11
CA ASP A 133 -6.59 14.30 -7.11
C ASP A 133 -7.17 14.45 -8.53
N GLY A 134 -6.40 14.14 -9.59
CA GLY A 134 -6.91 13.97 -10.96
C GLY A 134 -6.41 15.00 -11.98
N LEU A 135 -5.60 15.98 -11.59
CA LEU A 135 -5.04 16.98 -12.51
C LEU A 135 -3.90 16.35 -13.34
N ARG A 136 -4.25 15.51 -14.32
CA ARG A 136 -3.31 14.83 -15.23
C ARG A 136 -3.95 14.51 -16.58
N ALA A 137 -3.17 14.65 -17.66
CA ALA A 137 -3.63 14.42 -19.04
C ALA A 137 -2.46 13.93 -19.93
N PRO A 138 -2.69 13.01 -20.88
CA PRO A 138 -1.67 12.65 -21.86
C PRO A 138 -1.29 13.83 -22.78
N LEU A 139 -0.02 13.87 -23.20
CA LEU A 139 0.51 14.77 -24.21
C LEU A 139 1.25 13.96 -25.27
N ILE A 140 0.70 13.90 -26.47
CA ILE A 140 1.27 13.12 -27.57
C ILE A 140 1.86 14.07 -28.59
N ILE A 141 3.19 14.00 -28.77
CA ILE A 141 3.90 14.78 -29.77
C ILE A 141 4.19 13.89 -30.97
N GLN A 142 3.42 14.09 -32.02
CA GLN A 142 3.46 13.27 -33.23
C GLN A 142 4.61 13.68 -34.14
N GLU A 143 5.24 12.65 -34.69
CA GLU A 143 6.22 12.76 -35.74
C GLU A 143 5.52 12.78 -37.11
N ARG A 144 5.96 13.68 -38.01
CA ARG A 144 5.40 13.74 -39.38
C ARG A 144 5.83 12.55 -40.24
N ARG A 145 6.94 11.91 -39.86
CA ARG A 145 7.50 10.73 -40.52
C ARG A 145 7.98 9.77 -39.41
N PRO A 146 7.18 8.78 -39.02
CA PRO A 146 7.57 7.86 -37.95
C PRO A 146 8.75 6.98 -38.37
N ALA A 147 9.59 6.64 -37.40
CA ALA A 147 10.73 5.75 -37.61
C ALA A 147 10.31 4.30 -37.95
N TYR A 148 9.09 3.93 -37.56
CA TYR A 148 8.51 2.61 -37.79
C TYR A 148 7.15 2.74 -38.46
N GLU A 149 6.85 1.83 -39.37
CA GLU A 149 5.54 1.77 -40.04
C GLU A 149 4.50 1.06 -39.16
N TYR A 150 3.29 1.63 -39.14
CA TYR A 150 2.11 1.09 -38.48
C TYR A 150 0.86 1.66 -39.15
N ASP A 151 -0.26 0.95 -39.03
CA ASP A 151 -1.53 1.31 -39.66
C ASP A 151 -2.36 2.24 -38.77
N GLU A 152 -2.40 1.96 -37.47
CA GLU A 152 -3.20 2.70 -36.49
C GLU A 152 -2.47 2.84 -35.15
N GLU A 153 -2.87 3.84 -34.37
CA GLU A 153 -2.33 4.13 -33.03
C GLU A 153 -3.41 3.98 -31.96
N MET A 154 -3.00 3.46 -30.81
CA MET A 154 -3.85 3.29 -29.64
C MET A 154 -3.17 3.85 -28.40
N LEU A 155 -3.92 4.56 -27.57
CA LEU A 155 -3.42 5.16 -26.34
C LEU A 155 -4.05 4.46 -25.14
N PHE A 156 -3.20 4.03 -24.22
CA PHE A 156 -3.53 3.52 -22.89
C PHE A 156 -2.86 4.42 -21.86
N TYR A 157 -3.64 5.12 -21.05
CA TYR A 157 -3.13 5.80 -19.87
C TYR A 157 -3.76 5.17 -18.63
N LEU A 158 -2.86 4.70 -17.76
CA LEU A 158 -3.13 3.89 -16.59
C LEU A 158 -2.98 4.76 -15.35
N GLU A 159 -3.94 4.66 -14.44
CA GLU A 159 -4.04 5.50 -13.26
C GLU A 159 -4.35 4.64 -12.04
N ASP A 160 -3.74 4.96 -10.89
CA ASP A 160 -4.30 4.57 -9.60
C ASP A 160 -5.32 5.62 -9.12
N TRP A 161 -6.38 5.16 -8.47
CA TRP A 161 -7.45 6.01 -7.98
C TRP A 161 -7.82 5.64 -6.56
N TYR A 162 -7.48 6.53 -5.63
CA TYR A 162 -7.79 6.37 -4.22
C TYR A 162 -9.18 6.91 -3.91
N PRO A 163 -9.93 6.32 -2.97
CA PRO A 163 -11.26 6.82 -2.60
C PRO A 163 -11.21 8.11 -1.75
N THR A 164 -10.05 8.47 -1.20
CA THR A 164 -9.84 9.65 -0.36
C THR A 164 -9.01 10.70 -1.07
N GLU A 165 -9.28 11.99 -0.83
CA GLU A 165 -8.46 13.12 -1.32
C GLU A 165 -7.00 12.99 -0.85
N ALA A 166 -6.07 13.52 -1.65
CA ALA A 166 -4.64 13.35 -1.40
C ALA A 166 -4.15 14.09 -0.14
N VAL A 167 -4.63 15.31 0.13
CA VAL A 167 -4.09 16.14 1.23
C VAL A 167 -4.21 15.48 2.61
N PRO A 168 -5.38 14.96 3.05
CA PRO A 168 -5.47 14.21 4.29
C PRO A 168 -4.54 13.00 4.33
N LYS A 169 -4.45 12.25 3.22
CA LYS A 169 -3.58 11.07 3.11
C LYS A 169 -2.11 11.41 3.27
N MET A 170 -1.65 12.52 2.68
CA MET A 170 -0.26 12.97 2.81
C MET A 170 0.09 13.36 4.26
N LYS A 171 -0.85 13.93 5.02
CA LYS A 171 -0.64 14.20 6.45
C LYS A 171 -0.46 12.92 7.27
N GLU A 172 -1.19 11.86 6.92
CA GLU A 172 -1.01 10.54 7.55
C GLU A 172 0.35 9.95 7.25
N VAL A 173 0.85 10.07 6.01
CA VAL A 173 2.17 9.56 5.60
C VAL A 173 3.31 10.24 6.35
N LEU A 174 3.19 11.54 6.61
CA LEU A 174 4.19 12.31 7.35
C LEU A 174 4.15 12.07 8.86
N ALA A 175 3.12 11.38 9.38
CA ALA A 175 2.97 11.13 10.81
C ALA A 175 4.09 10.19 11.34
N PRO A 176 4.51 10.32 12.60
CA PRO A 176 5.58 9.49 13.17
C PRO A 176 5.16 8.02 13.30
N SER A 177 3.86 7.74 13.36
CA SER A 177 3.28 6.40 13.37
C SER A 177 3.10 5.78 11.98
N ALA A 178 3.43 6.51 10.91
CA ALA A 178 3.40 5.96 9.56
C ALA A 178 4.52 4.94 9.42
N ASN A 179 4.17 3.67 9.23
CA ASN A 179 5.13 2.56 9.09
C ASN A 179 5.89 2.57 7.74
N GLY A 180 6.09 3.73 7.11
CA GLY A 180 6.73 3.88 5.80
C GLY A 180 5.94 3.29 4.62
N LEU A 181 4.91 2.48 4.88
CA LEU A 181 3.91 2.01 3.93
C LEU A 181 2.75 3.01 3.90
N PRO A 182 2.11 3.25 2.73
CA PRO A 182 0.86 4.00 2.70
C PRO A 182 -0.11 3.37 3.72
N PRO A 183 -0.76 4.16 4.60
CA PRO A 183 -1.63 3.62 5.62
C PRO A 183 -2.63 2.64 4.99
N PRO A 184 -2.85 1.45 5.58
CA PRO A 184 -3.55 0.35 4.92
C PRO A 184 -5.10 0.37 4.86
N PRO A 185 -5.90 1.47 4.95
CA PRO A 185 -7.34 1.29 4.75
C PRO A 185 -7.85 1.43 3.31
N THR A 186 -7.09 1.89 2.30
CA THR A 186 -7.65 2.08 0.95
C THR A 186 -6.68 1.74 -0.17
N PHE A 187 -6.75 0.50 -0.65
CA PHE A 187 -6.11 0.12 -1.91
C PHE A 187 -6.75 0.89 -3.06
N PRO A 188 -5.97 1.40 -4.02
CA PRO A 188 -6.53 2.13 -5.14
C PRO A 188 -7.28 1.19 -6.09
N TYR A 189 -8.22 1.76 -6.82
CA TYR A 189 -8.76 1.16 -8.03
C TYR A 189 -7.89 1.58 -9.22
N GLY A 190 -7.73 0.69 -10.19
CA GLY A 190 -7.10 1.00 -11.45
C GLY A 190 -8.10 1.61 -12.42
N LEU A 191 -7.72 2.73 -13.04
CA LEU A 191 -8.45 3.32 -14.15
C LEU A 191 -7.66 3.16 -15.44
N ILE A 192 -8.35 2.82 -16.52
CA ILE A 192 -7.80 2.68 -17.86
C ILE A 192 -8.50 3.68 -18.76
N ASN A 193 -7.74 4.55 -19.40
CA ASN A 193 -8.25 5.62 -20.27
C ASN A 193 -9.31 6.49 -19.60
N GLY A 194 -9.18 6.69 -18.29
CA GLY A 194 -10.03 7.60 -17.57
C GLY A 194 -11.18 6.97 -16.79
N TYR A 195 -11.49 5.69 -17.05
CA TYR A 195 -12.65 4.97 -16.56
C TYR A 195 -12.25 3.76 -15.70
N ASN A 196 -13.19 3.20 -14.94
CA ASN A 196 -12.96 1.96 -14.19
C ASN A 196 -12.34 0.90 -15.12
N GLY A 197 -11.21 0.31 -14.71
CA GLY A 197 -10.51 -0.68 -15.52
C GLY A 197 -11.33 -1.94 -15.83
N ASN A 198 -12.44 -2.19 -15.13
CA ASN A 198 -13.38 -3.27 -15.47
C ASN A 198 -14.29 -2.92 -16.66
N ASP A 199 -14.42 -1.63 -17.00
CA ASP A 199 -15.36 -1.13 -18.02
C ASP A 199 -14.63 -0.76 -19.33
N THR A 200 -13.54 -1.45 -19.64
CA THR A 200 -12.78 -1.15 -20.86
C THR A 200 -13.52 -1.54 -22.13
N LYS A 201 -13.37 -0.71 -23.18
CA LYS A 201 -13.95 -0.97 -24.50
C LYS A 201 -13.01 -1.86 -25.33
N PRO A 202 -13.54 -2.71 -26.22
CA PRO A 202 -12.71 -3.48 -27.14
C PRO A 202 -11.81 -2.58 -28.00
N ILE A 203 -10.56 -2.99 -28.19
CA ILE A 203 -9.69 -2.46 -29.24
C ILE A 203 -9.79 -3.37 -30.46
N ARG A 204 -9.76 -2.79 -31.67
CA ARG A 204 -10.03 -3.52 -32.91
C ARG A 204 -8.78 -3.75 -33.72
N PHE A 205 -8.48 -5.01 -34.02
CA PHE A 205 -7.39 -5.41 -34.91
C PHE A 205 -7.95 -5.93 -36.23
N ARG A 206 -7.34 -5.50 -37.33
CA ARG A 206 -7.54 -6.06 -38.66
C ARG A 206 -6.49 -7.15 -38.86
N PRO A 207 -6.86 -8.30 -39.44
CA PRO A 207 -5.90 -9.34 -39.73
C PRO A 207 -4.71 -8.82 -40.54
N GLY A 208 -3.49 -9.15 -40.10
CA GLY A 208 -2.23 -8.68 -40.68
C GLY A 208 -1.86 -7.20 -40.41
N GLY A 209 -2.72 -6.44 -39.73
CA GLY A 209 -2.46 -5.04 -39.38
C GLY A 209 -1.37 -4.85 -38.32
N ARG A 210 -0.72 -3.69 -38.33
CA ARG A 210 0.32 -3.30 -37.37
C ARG A 210 -0.14 -2.10 -36.56
N TYR A 211 -0.13 -2.25 -35.24
CA TYR A 211 -0.69 -1.27 -34.31
C TYR A 211 0.38 -0.73 -33.39
N ARG A 212 0.51 0.60 -33.28
CA ARG A 212 1.34 1.23 -32.25
C ARG A 212 0.50 1.47 -31.00
N ILE A 213 0.82 0.76 -29.93
CA ILE A 213 0.18 0.91 -28.63
C ILE A 213 1.09 1.75 -27.74
N ARG A 214 0.60 2.93 -27.33
CA ARG A 214 1.26 3.83 -26.38
C ARG A 214 0.69 3.57 -24.99
N VAL A 215 1.53 3.16 -24.04
CA VAL A 215 1.13 2.90 -22.67
C VAL A 215 1.83 3.88 -21.74
N ILE A 216 1.05 4.61 -20.93
CA ILE A 216 1.51 5.61 -19.97
C ILE A 216 1.08 5.16 -18.58
N ASN A 217 2.02 5.06 -17.64
CA ASN A 217 1.67 4.94 -16.23
C ASN A 217 1.63 6.34 -15.60
N MET A 218 0.42 6.88 -15.44
CA MET A 218 0.17 8.16 -14.75
C MET A 218 -0.24 7.96 -13.28
N ALA A 219 -0.04 6.76 -12.73
CA ALA A 219 -0.29 6.46 -11.33
C ALA A 219 0.58 7.33 -10.41
N THR A 220 0.13 7.48 -9.18
CA THR A 220 0.78 8.28 -8.14
C THR A 220 1.63 7.44 -7.20
N THR A 221 1.37 6.13 -7.12
CA THR A 221 2.05 5.21 -6.22
C THR A 221 2.27 3.83 -6.87
N GLU A 222 1.32 3.33 -7.65
CA GLU A 222 1.30 1.92 -8.07
C GLU A 222 1.96 1.64 -9.42
N TRP A 223 2.46 0.41 -9.59
CA TRP A 223 3.00 -0.09 -10.84
C TRP A 223 1.90 -0.71 -11.70
N TRP A 224 2.16 -0.75 -13.00
CA TRP A 224 1.28 -1.38 -13.97
C TRP A 224 2.03 -2.35 -14.89
N LYS A 225 1.46 -3.52 -15.07
CA LYS A 225 1.84 -4.48 -16.11
C LYS A 225 0.82 -4.50 -17.23
N PHE A 226 1.26 -4.56 -18.49
CA PHE A 226 0.42 -4.65 -19.68
C PHE A 226 0.85 -5.83 -20.55
N THR A 227 -0.09 -6.70 -20.89
CA THR A 227 0.15 -7.88 -21.76
C THR A 227 -0.99 -8.09 -22.73
N ILE A 228 -0.70 -8.70 -23.88
CA ILE A 228 -1.71 -9.23 -24.80
C ILE A 228 -1.34 -10.69 -25.06
N PRO A 229 -1.74 -11.64 -24.20
CA PRO A 229 -1.47 -13.06 -24.42
C PRO A 229 -1.85 -13.49 -25.84
N GLY A 230 -0.89 -14.12 -26.54
CA GLY A 230 -1.01 -14.47 -27.97
C GLY A 230 -0.24 -13.54 -28.90
N HIS A 231 0.13 -12.35 -28.44
CA HIS A 231 0.89 -11.37 -29.20
C HIS A 231 2.19 -11.01 -28.47
N LYS A 232 3.25 -10.77 -29.24
CA LYS A 232 4.48 -10.16 -28.73
C LYS A 232 4.39 -8.65 -28.90
N LEU A 233 5.02 -7.91 -28.00
CA LEU A 233 5.14 -6.46 -28.09
C LEU A 233 6.55 -6.12 -28.54
N GLU A 234 6.68 -5.41 -29.65
CA GLU A 234 7.94 -4.89 -30.16
C GLU A 234 8.11 -3.45 -29.66
N VAL A 235 8.82 -3.26 -28.53
CA VAL A 235 8.99 -1.93 -27.93
C VAL A 235 9.90 -1.07 -28.80
N ILE A 236 9.41 0.10 -29.18
CA ILE A 236 10.06 1.05 -30.11
C ILE A 236 10.29 2.44 -29.49
N GLU A 237 9.78 2.70 -28.30
CA GLU A 237 9.91 3.98 -27.60
C GLU A 237 9.89 3.73 -26.09
N ALA A 238 10.78 4.37 -25.34
CA ALA A 238 10.66 4.52 -23.89
C ALA A 238 10.76 6.00 -23.51
N ASP A 239 9.77 6.51 -22.78
CA ASP A 239 9.71 7.89 -22.29
C ASP A 239 9.95 8.96 -23.39
N GLY A 240 9.41 8.72 -24.59
CA GLY A 240 9.59 9.62 -25.74
C GLY A 240 10.93 9.49 -26.48
N VAL A 241 11.87 8.66 -25.99
CA VAL A 241 13.08 8.33 -26.73
C VAL A 241 12.80 7.10 -27.60
N VAL A 242 12.93 7.27 -28.92
CA VAL A 242 12.80 6.17 -29.88
C VAL A 242 13.93 5.17 -29.65
N SER A 243 13.62 3.88 -29.57
CA SER A 243 14.57 2.79 -29.35
C SER A 243 14.71 1.92 -30.59
N HIS A 244 15.76 1.10 -30.63
CA HIS A 244 15.75 -0.10 -31.46
C HIS A 244 14.63 -1.04 -30.97
N PRO A 245 14.04 -1.86 -31.87
CA PRO A 245 13.02 -2.81 -31.48
C PRO A 245 13.48 -3.76 -30.38
N HIS A 246 12.71 -3.84 -29.30
CA HIS A 246 12.96 -4.77 -28.21
C HIS A 246 11.71 -5.63 -27.96
N VAL A 247 11.76 -6.88 -28.41
CA VAL A 247 10.61 -7.81 -28.35
C VAL A 247 10.46 -8.37 -26.94
N VAL A 248 9.26 -8.22 -26.37
CA VAL A 248 8.89 -8.63 -25.01
C VAL A 248 7.52 -9.33 -25.00
N ASP A 249 7.22 -10.00 -23.89
CA ASP A 249 5.90 -10.57 -23.61
C ASP A 249 4.93 -9.55 -22.98
N GLY A 250 5.47 -8.56 -22.29
CA GLY A 250 4.71 -7.58 -21.54
C GLY A 250 5.51 -6.32 -21.23
N LEU A 251 4.78 -5.25 -20.93
CA LEU A 251 5.33 -3.99 -20.45
C LEU A 251 5.16 -3.94 -18.93
N ASP A 252 6.23 -3.62 -18.21
CA ASP A 252 6.22 -3.32 -16.78
C ASP A 252 6.60 -1.85 -16.62
N LEU A 253 5.66 -1.05 -16.09
CA LEU A 253 5.73 0.40 -16.02
C LEU A 253 5.65 0.87 -14.58
N ALA A 254 6.71 1.53 -14.13
CA ALA A 254 6.69 2.30 -12.89
C ALA A 254 5.93 3.63 -13.07
N PRO A 255 5.42 4.26 -12.00
CA PRO A 255 4.86 5.61 -12.04
C PRO A 255 5.72 6.59 -12.84
N GLY A 256 5.12 7.28 -13.81
CA GLY A 256 5.78 8.23 -14.71
C GLY A 256 6.41 7.65 -15.97
N GLN A 257 6.53 6.33 -16.10
CA GLN A 257 7.09 5.68 -17.28
C GLN A 257 6.09 5.55 -18.43
N ARG A 258 6.62 5.58 -19.66
CA ARG A 258 5.87 5.36 -20.89
C ARG A 258 6.63 4.41 -21.81
N TYR A 259 5.90 3.52 -22.48
CA TYR A 259 6.42 2.75 -23.59
C TYR A 259 5.48 2.83 -24.78
N SER A 260 6.05 2.85 -25.98
CA SER A 260 5.29 2.51 -27.20
C SER A 260 5.80 1.20 -27.78
N ALA A 261 4.88 0.33 -28.16
CA ALA A 261 5.20 -0.93 -28.80
C ALA A 261 4.38 -1.14 -30.08
N ILE A 262 5.00 -1.76 -31.08
CA ILE A 262 4.29 -2.29 -32.23
C ILE A 262 3.76 -3.68 -31.88
N VAL A 263 2.47 -3.89 -32.16
CA VAL A 263 1.82 -5.18 -32.08
C VAL A 263 1.34 -5.54 -33.48
N THR A 264 1.86 -6.67 -34.00
CA THR A 264 1.44 -7.19 -35.30
C THR A 264 0.29 -8.16 -35.10
N ALA A 265 -0.83 -7.89 -35.75
CA ALA A 265 -2.00 -8.74 -35.70
C ALA A 265 -1.77 -10.04 -36.49
N HIS A 266 -2.32 -11.16 -36.00
CA HIS A 266 -2.39 -12.41 -36.77
C HIS A 266 -3.06 -12.23 -38.14
N ASP A 267 -2.72 -13.09 -39.10
CA ASP A 267 -3.23 -13.03 -40.49
C ASP A 267 -4.71 -13.43 -40.63
N THR A 268 -5.30 -14.04 -39.60
CA THR A 268 -6.69 -14.51 -39.62
C THR A 268 -7.49 -13.90 -38.47
N ALA A 269 -8.81 -13.79 -38.65
CA ALA A 269 -9.77 -13.40 -37.61
C ALA A 269 -10.43 -14.63 -36.96
N GLU A 270 -9.69 -15.74 -36.82
CA GLU A 270 -10.23 -16.99 -36.25
C GLU A 270 -10.59 -16.82 -34.77
N PHE A 271 -9.83 -16.00 -34.04
CA PHE A 271 -10.04 -15.77 -32.61
C PHE A 271 -9.94 -14.28 -32.25
N ASN A 272 -10.68 -13.91 -31.22
CA ASN A 272 -10.44 -12.71 -30.42
C ASN A 272 -9.46 -13.01 -29.29
N TYR A 273 -8.80 -11.99 -28.75
CA TYR A 273 -7.79 -12.14 -27.71
C TYR A 273 -8.11 -11.21 -26.53
N MET A 274 -7.62 -11.55 -25.34
CA MET A 274 -7.71 -10.65 -24.19
C MET A 274 -6.38 -9.91 -24.03
N TYR A 275 -6.45 -8.62 -23.70
CA TYR A 275 -5.34 -7.92 -23.07
C TYR A 275 -5.56 -7.86 -21.56
N ASN A 276 -4.48 -7.79 -20.80
CA ASN A 276 -4.50 -7.72 -19.35
C ASN A 276 -3.64 -6.55 -18.86
N CYS A 277 -4.27 -5.64 -18.12
CA CYS A 277 -3.63 -4.57 -17.37
C CYS A 277 -3.65 -4.95 -15.88
N THR A 278 -2.49 -5.09 -15.26
CA THR A 278 -2.37 -5.51 -13.86
C THR A 278 -1.81 -4.37 -13.02
N LEU A 279 -2.59 -3.87 -12.08
CA LEU A 279 -2.19 -2.88 -11.07
C LEU A 279 -1.58 -3.59 -9.87
N TYR A 280 -0.40 -3.18 -9.41
CA TYR A 280 0.26 -3.84 -8.29
C TYR A 280 1.27 -2.94 -7.56
N ALA A 281 1.58 -3.33 -6.32
CA ALA A 281 2.71 -2.86 -5.55
C ALA A 281 3.49 -4.05 -4.99
N ASP A 282 4.75 -4.22 -5.43
CA ASP A 282 5.63 -5.30 -4.98
C ASP A 282 5.96 -5.26 -3.49
N PHE A 283 5.86 -4.08 -2.87
CA PHE A 283 6.08 -3.89 -1.44
C PHE A 283 4.85 -4.18 -0.57
N VAL A 284 3.72 -4.49 -1.19
CA VAL A 284 2.50 -4.91 -0.51
C VAL A 284 2.35 -6.42 -0.72
N PRO A 285 2.05 -7.20 0.32
CA PRO A 285 1.82 -8.63 0.15
C PRO A 285 0.67 -8.89 -0.84
N TRP A 286 0.70 -10.07 -1.45
CA TRP A 286 -0.41 -10.54 -2.26
C TRP A 286 -1.69 -10.61 -1.42
N ILE A 287 -2.73 -9.93 -1.88
CA ILE A 287 -4.05 -9.90 -1.26
C ILE A 287 -5.07 -10.12 -2.39
N PRO A 288 -5.78 -11.26 -2.41
CA PRO A 288 -6.66 -11.61 -3.52
C PRO A 288 -7.72 -10.53 -3.76
N GLY A 289 -7.88 -10.13 -5.03
CA GLY A 289 -8.80 -9.07 -5.44
C GLY A 289 -8.35 -7.64 -5.13
N MET A 290 -7.20 -7.44 -4.48
CA MET A 290 -6.70 -6.12 -4.08
C MET A 290 -5.29 -5.80 -4.58
N ASN A 291 -4.36 -6.75 -4.48
CA ASN A 291 -3.00 -6.61 -4.96
C ASN A 291 -2.42 -8.00 -5.34
N PRO A 292 -2.04 -8.24 -6.60
CA PRO A 292 -2.33 -7.42 -7.76
C PRO A 292 -3.83 -7.40 -8.10
N ARG A 293 -4.29 -6.34 -8.75
CA ARG A 293 -5.62 -6.26 -9.40
C ARG A 293 -5.47 -6.43 -10.90
N HIS A 294 -6.29 -7.28 -11.49
CA HIS A 294 -6.26 -7.57 -12.93
C HIS A 294 -7.47 -6.94 -13.62
N TYR A 295 -7.21 -6.29 -14.75
CA TYR A 295 -8.20 -5.65 -15.60
C TYR A 295 -8.07 -6.21 -17.01
N LEU A 296 -9.11 -6.93 -17.43
CA LEU A 296 -9.13 -7.61 -18.72
C LEU A 296 -9.92 -6.77 -19.73
N GLY A 297 -9.42 -6.69 -20.96
CA GLY A 297 -10.17 -6.12 -22.07
C GLY A 297 -9.97 -6.89 -23.37
N LEU A 298 -10.81 -6.61 -24.35
CA LEU A 298 -10.89 -7.40 -25.58
C LEU A 298 -10.07 -6.78 -26.71
N VAL A 299 -9.25 -7.60 -27.36
CA VAL A 299 -8.71 -7.37 -28.70
C VAL A 299 -9.62 -8.08 -29.70
N GLU A 300 -10.50 -7.31 -30.33
CA GLU A 300 -11.52 -7.78 -31.27
C GLU A 300 -10.96 -7.81 -32.69
N TYR A 301 -10.85 -9.00 -33.25
CA TYR A 301 -10.60 -9.23 -34.68
C TYR A 301 -11.91 -9.29 -35.47
N HIS A 302 -12.91 -9.97 -34.91
CA HIS A 302 -14.25 -10.08 -35.48
C HIS A 302 -15.28 -10.27 -34.36
N PRO A 303 -16.44 -9.59 -34.38
CA PRO A 303 -17.43 -9.68 -33.29
C PRO A 303 -17.92 -11.10 -32.97
N ASP A 304 -18.05 -11.94 -34.00
CA ASP A 304 -18.53 -13.32 -33.86
C ASP A 304 -17.43 -14.36 -33.58
N ALA A 305 -16.15 -13.96 -33.57
CA ALA A 305 -15.05 -14.88 -33.32
C ALA A 305 -14.98 -15.26 -31.82
N PRO A 306 -14.74 -16.54 -31.48
CA PRO A 306 -14.54 -16.94 -30.09
C PRO A 306 -13.28 -16.30 -29.49
N VAL A 307 -13.29 -16.05 -28.18
CA VAL A 307 -12.08 -15.60 -27.46
C VAL A 307 -11.14 -16.78 -27.27
N LYS A 308 -9.87 -16.61 -27.66
CA LYS A 308 -8.83 -17.61 -27.43
C LYS A 308 -8.46 -17.64 -25.96
N HIS A 309 -8.73 -18.77 -25.31
CA HIS A 309 -8.27 -19.00 -23.95
C HIS A 309 -6.79 -19.37 -23.96
N ILE A 310 -5.95 -18.46 -23.47
CA ILE A 310 -4.52 -18.67 -23.26
C ILE A 310 -4.29 -18.66 -21.75
N ALA A 311 -3.74 -19.74 -21.21
CA ALA A 311 -3.41 -19.80 -19.79
C ALA A 311 -2.41 -18.68 -19.46
N THR A 312 -2.68 -17.91 -18.41
CA THR A 312 -1.77 -16.87 -17.92
C THR A 312 -0.47 -17.55 -17.50
N PRO A 313 0.67 -17.30 -18.17
CA PRO A 313 1.94 -17.88 -17.76
C PRO A 313 2.33 -17.37 -16.38
N ASP A 314 3.11 -18.14 -15.62
CA ASP A 314 3.78 -17.62 -14.41
C ASP A 314 4.53 -16.34 -14.80
N ASP A 315 4.28 -15.27 -14.04
CA ASP A 315 4.86 -13.93 -14.23
C ASP A 315 6.38 -13.97 -14.38
N ARG A 316 7.05 -14.93 -13.72
CA ARG A 316 8.50 -15.15 -13.77
C ARG A 316 9.01 -15.73 -15.09
N LEU A 317 8.12 -16.32 -15.89
CA LEU A 317 8.44 -16.90 -17.19
C LEU A 317 8.27 -15.90 -18.33
N LEU A 318 7.62 -14.76 -18.07
CA LEU A 318 7.41 -13.71 -19.06
C LEU A 318 8.66 -12.85 -19.20
N LYS A 319 9.01 -12.51 -20.44
CA LYS A 319 10.02 -11.49 -20.70
C LYS A 319 9.38 -10.10 -20.60
N TRP A 320 9.56 -9.46 -19.45
CA TRP A 320 9.15 -8.06 -19.21
C TRP A 320 10.13 -7.06 -19.81
N THR A 321 9.69 -5.81 -19.95
CA THR A 321 10.56 -4.69 -20.33
C THR A 321 11.68 -4.49 -19.32
N ASN A 322 12.92 -4.39 -19.84
CA ASN A 322 14.10 -4.07 -19.05
C ASN A 322 14.95 -3.02 -19.79
N ASP A 323 14.95 -1.80 -19.28
CA ASP A 323 15.57 -0.64 -19.91
C ASP A 323 17.10 -0.71 -20.01
N ILE A 324 17.79 -1.47 -19.16
CA ILE A 324 19.25 -1.71 -19.33
C ILE A 324 19.55 -2.56 -20.57
N GLU A 325 18.59 -3.36 -21.04
CA GLU A 325 18.72 -4.23 -22.22
C GLU A 325 18.24 -3.52 -23.51
N MET A 326 17.64 -2.33 -23.38
CA MET A 326 17.19 -1.51 -24.50
C MET A 326 18.31 -0.60 -25.02
N ARG A 327 18.16 -0.15 -26.26
CA ARG A 327 19.14 0.69 -26.96
C ARG A 327 18.43 1.85 -27.64
N ALA A 328 18.90 3.07 -27.42
CA ALA A 328 18.33 4.25 -28.05
C ALA A 328 18.63 4.27 -29.56
N LEU A 329 17.63 4.63 -30.37
CA LEU A 329 17.79 4.85 -31.80
C LEU A 329 18.43 6.22 -32.02
N GLY A 330 19.53 6.28 -32.76
CA GLY A 330 20.34 7.50 -32.85
C GLY A 330 21.15 7.80 -31.57
N GLY A 331 21.11 6.90 -30.58
CA GLY A 331 21.97 6.93 -29.42
C GLY A 331 23.44 6.66 -29.77
N GLY A 332 24.31 6.85 -28.78
CA GLY A 332 25.74 6.60 -28.88
C GLY A 332 26.26 5.91 -27.61
N PRO A 333 27.58 5.65 -27.53
CA PRO A 333 28.17 5.09 -26.33
C PRO A 333 27.93 5.97 -25.11
N ALA A 334 28.05 5.37 -23.93
CA ALA A 334 27.99 6.08 -22.67
C ALA A 334 28.99 7.25 -22.68
N MET A 335 28.51 8.44 -22.30
CA MET A 335 29.33 9.64 -22.27
C MET A 335 30.50 9.49 -21.30
N PRO A 336 31.68 10.06 -21.60
CA PRO A 336 32.75 10.19 -20.59
C PRO A 336 32.29 11.06 -19.42
N VAL A 337 32.90 10.88 -18.26
CA VAL A 337 32.48 11.48 -16.99
C VAL A 337 33.52 12.48 -16.50
N ASP A 338 33.08 13.69 -16.15
CA ASP A 338 33.93 14.73 -15.55
C ASP A 338 33.75 14.80 -14.03
N ARG A 339 32.55 14.47 -13.54
CA ARG A 339 32.18 14.53 -12.12
C ARG A 339 31.28 13.36 -11.73
N TYR A 340 31.54 12.80 -10.56
CA TYR A 340 30.69 11.79 -9.93
C TYR A 340 29.84 12.42 -8.84
N ILE A 341 28.57 12.01 -8.77
CA ILE A 341 27.62 12.43 -7.75
C ILE A 341 27.02 11.17 -7.16
N GLU A 342 27.12 11.03 -5.84
CA GLU A 342 26.48 9.93 -5.13
C GLU A 342 25.21 10.44 -4.45
N LEU A 343 24.12 9.73 -4.69
CA LEU A 343 22.84 9.96 -4.04
C LEU A 343 22.37 8.65 -3.43
N THR A 344 21.97 8.68 -2.17
CA THR A 344 21.49 7.50 -1.44
C THR A 344 20.10 7.79 -0.90
N THR A 345 19.17 6.85 -1.06
CA THR A 345 17.81 6.99 -0.53
C THR A 345 17.75 6.54 0.93
N ARG A 346 17.24 7.36 1.83
CA ARG A 346 17.07 6.96 3.24
C ARG A 346 15.76 7.50 3.80
N GLY A 347 15.19 6.80 4.78
CA GLY A 347 13.96 7.21 5.46
C GLY A 347 14.13 7.10 6.97
N TYR A 348 13.63 8.08 7.70
CA TYR A 348 13.73 8.13 9.16
C TYR A 348 12.68 9.04 9.78
N VAL A 349 12.47 8.86 11.08
CA VAL A 349 11.66 9.77 11.90
C VAL A 349 12.56 10.89 12.39
N THR A 350 12.13 12.12 12.17
CA THR A 350 12.84 13.34 12.55
C THR A 350 12.51 13.78 13.97
N THR A 351 13.32 14.66 14.56
CA THR A 351 13.14 15.22 15.90
C THR A 351 11.82 15.97 16.11
N ASP A 352 11.23 16.49 15.03
CA ASP A 352 9.89 17.12 15.06
C ASP A 352 8.74 16.10 14.88
N ARG A 353 9.07 14.81 14.94
CA ARG A 353 8.16 13.67 14.83
C ARG A 353 7.49 13.56 13.46
N ARG A 354 8.19 13.90 12.38
CA ARG A 354 7.74 13.56 11.02
C ARG A 354 8.52 12.40 10.42
N ASN A 355 7.83 11.55 9.66
CA ASN A 355 8.48 10.54 8.84
C ASN A 355 8.91 11.19 7.50
N LEU A 356 10.21 11.44 7.35
CA LEU A 356 10.79 12.07 6.17
C LEU A 356 11.70 11.09 5.43
N ARG A 357 11.93 11.40 4.16
CA ARG A 357 12.79 10.65 3.26
C ARG A 357 13.79 11.60 2.63
N GLU A 358 15.06 11.22 2.62
CA GLU A 358 16.13 12.00 2.03
C GLU A 358 16.67 11.35 0.76
N LEU A 359 17.13 12.21 -0.15
CA LEU A 359 17.84 11.84 -1.36
C LEU A 359 19.23 12.52 -1.32
N GLY A 360 20.24 11.75 -0.94
CA GLY A 360 21.57 12.31 -0.66
C GLY A 360 21.75 12.59 0.83
N THR A 361 21.72 13.86 1.24
CA THR A 361 22.19 14.28 2.58
C THR A 361 21.11 14.84 3.50
N VAL A 362 20.03 15.38 2.94
CA VAL A 362 18.91 15.93 3.73
C VAL A 362 17.60 15.70 2.96
N PRO A 363 16.45 15.63 3.66
CA PRO A 363 15.15 15.60 3.00
C PRO A 363 14.90 16.92 2.30
N TYR A 364 14.34 16.85 1.09
CA TYR A 364 13.79 18.02 0.44
C TYR A 364 12.61 18.50 1.28
N VAL A 365 12.67 19.76 1.69
CA VAL A 365 11.55 20.41 2.35
C VAL A 365 11.32 21.71 1.62
N GLU A 366 10.07 22.11 1.54
CA GLU A 366 9.67 23.41 0.99
C GLU A 366 9.57 24.49 2.10
N PRO A 367 10.67 25.08 2.61
CA PRO A 367 10.61 26.37 3.32
C PRO A 367 11.30 27.51 2.57
N GLN A 368 11.33 27.47 1.24
CA GLN A 368 11.90 28.56 0.46
C GLN A 368 10.86 29.68 0.29
N LYS A 369 11.27 30.93 0.49
CA LYS A 369 10.43 32.11 0.17
C LYS A 369 10.60 32.57 -1.28
N VAL A 370 11.61 32.05 -1.96
CA VAL A 370 11.98 32.37 -3.35
C VAL A 370 12.14 31.04 -4.10
N PRO A 371 11.51 30.85 -5.26
CA PRO A 371 11.74 29.65 -6.06
C PRO A 371 13.22 29.45 -6.41
N THR A 372 13.70 28.20 -6.49
CA THR A 372 15.12 27.90 -6.77
C THR A 372 15.63 28.61 -8.03
N LEU A 373 14.83 28.60 -9.10
CA LEU A 373 15.15 29.28 -10.36
C LEU A 373 15.32 30.79 -10.16
N PHE A 374 14.48 31.40 -9.33
CA PHE A 374 14.51 32.85 -9.12
C PHE A 374 15.71 33.25 -8.28
N THR A 375 16.10 32.40 -7.32
CA THR A 375 17.37 32.51 -6.61
C THR A 375 18.53 32.45 -7.59
N ALA A 376 18.54 31.44 -8.47
CA ALA A 376 19.60 31.28 -9.46
C ALA A 376 19.67 32.46 -10.45
N MET A 377 18.54 33.09 -10.79
CA MET A 377 18.49 34.22 -11.71
C MET A 377 18.89 35.56 -11.07
N SER A 378 18.84 35.70 -9.75
CA SER A 378 19.08 36.97 -9.05
C SER A 378 20.42 37.04 -8.31
N MET A 379 21.00 35.91 -7.92
CA MET A 379 22.21 35.85 -7.07
C MET A 379 23.55 36.11 -7.79
N GLY A 380 23.54 36.46 -9.08
CA GLY A 380 24.76 36.72 -9.86
C GLY A 380 25.74 35.54 -9.80
N GLU A 381 27.02 35.82 -9.55
CA GLU A 381 28.06 34.78 -9.43
C GLU A 381 27.82 33.79 -8.28
N LEU A 382 27.09 34.20 -7.24
CA LEU A 382 26.79 33.32 -6.10
C LEU A 382 25.80 32.21 -6.47
N ALA A 383 25.13 32.28 -7.62
CA ALA A 383 24.27 31.20 -8.11
C ALA A 383 25.06 29.90 -8.40
N SER A 384 26.38 29.97 -8.58
CA SER A 384 27.21 28.77 -8.72
C SER A 384 27.50 28.06 -7.38
N ASP A 385 27.10 28.64 -6.26
CA ASP A 385 27.34 28.12 -4.91
C ASP A 385 26.05 27.49 -4.34
N PRO A 386 26.01 26.19 -4.04
CA PRO A 386 24.81 25.52 -3.54
C PRO A 386 24.25 26.13 -2.23
N ARG A 387 25.07 26.85 -1.45
CA ARG A 387 24.66 27.42 -0.16
C ARG A 387 23.56 28.48 -0.29
N VAL A 388 23.46 29.20 -1.41
CA VAL A 388 22.42 30.24 -1.58
C VAL A 388 21.02 29.68 -1.75
N TYR A 389 20.90 28.41 -2.14
CA TYR A 389 19.62 27.74 -2.31
C TYR A 389 19.08 27.14 -1.01
N GLY A 390 19.84 27.26 0.08
CA GLY A 390 19.50 26.66 1.37
C GLY A 390 19.64 25.12 1.35
N PRO A 391 20.01 24.50 2.48
CA PRO A 391 20.22 23.05 2.54
C PRO A 391 18.96 22.25 2.19
N GLN A 392 17.77 22.74 2.55
CA GLN A 392 16.48 22.05 2.35
C GLN A 392 16.08 21.86 0.88
N SER A 393 16.70 22.60 -0.06
CA SER A 393 16.50 22.41 -1.50
C SER A 393 17.28 21.23 -2.07
N GLN A 394 18.25 20.72 -1.31
CA GLN A 394 19.24 19.73 -1.75
C GLN A 394 19.80 20.10 -3.14
N ALA A 395 20.22 21.37 -3.27
CA ALA A 395 20.68 21.93 -4.53
C ALA A 395 22.06 21.37 -4.94
N ILE A 396 22.14 20.90 -6.19
CA ILE A 396 23.35 20.37 -6.81
C ILE A 396 23.65 21.20 -8.05
N VAL A 397 24.68 22.05 -7.97
CA VAL A 397 25.07 22.92 -9.07
C VAL A 397 25.95 22.16 -10.07
N ILE A 398 25.54 22.19 -11.34
CA ILE A 398 26.24 21.59 -12.48
C ILE A 398 26.67 22.70 -13.45
N PRO A 399 27.97 22.94 -13.63
CA PRO A 399 28.47 23.90 -14.63
C PRO A 399 28.08 23.52 -16.05
N HIS A 400 28.01 24.52 -16.93
CA HIS A 400 27.72 24.31 -18.34
C HIS A 400 28.66 23.28 -18.99
N ASN A 401 28.07 22.35 -19.76
CA ASN A 401 28.74 21.25 -20.45
C ASN A 401 29.46 20.21 -19.59
N GLN A 402 29.41 20.30 -18.25
CA GLN A 402 29.97 19.26 -17.39
C GLN A 402 29.20 17.95 -17.58
N ARG A 403 29.93 16.85 -17.80
CA ARG A 403 29.36 15.51 -17.91
C ARG A 403 29.39 14.83 -16.56
N VAL A 404 28.24 14.36 -16.11
CA VAL A 404 28.04 13.89 -14.74
C VAL A 404 27.59 12.44 -14.75
N GLU A 405 28.17 11.64 -13.87
CA GLU A 405 27.63 10.33 -13.50
C GLU A 405 26.98 10.42 -12.13
N ILE A 406 25.70 10.06 -12.06
CA ILE A 406 24.96 9.89 -10.81
C ILE A 406 25.03 8.41 -10.45
N LEU A 407 25.60 8.10 -9.30
CA LEU A 407 25.45 6.81 -8.63
C LEU A 407 24.30 6.93 -7.63
N LEU A 408 23.13 6.40 -8.01
CA LEU A 408 21.94 6.43 -7.16
C LEU A 408 21.76 5.08 -6.47
N LYS A 409 21.93 5.04 -5.15
CA LYS A 409 21.85 3.83 -4.33
C LYS A 409 20.54 3.76 -3.57
N ASN A 410 19.85 2.63 -3.68
CA ASN A 410 18.68 2.34 -2.86
C ASN A 410 19.03 1.36 -1.75
N VAL A 411 19.24 1.87 -0.53
CA VAL A 411 19.48 1.07 0.69
C VAL A 411 18.18 0.67 1.38
N GLN A 412 17.02 1.01 0.82
CA GLN A 412 15.70 0.72 1.38
C GLN A 412 15.10 -0.55 0.75
N SER A 413 14.09 -1.10 1.44
CA SER A 413 13.35 -2.27 0.97
C SER A 413 12.23 -1.95 -0.03
N LEU A 414 12.03 -0.68 -0.38
CA LEU A 414 10.99 -0.22 -1.30
C LEU A 414 11.62 0.23 -2.62
N PRO A 415 11.04 -0.11 -3.79
CA PRO A 415 11.49 0.43 -5.07
C PRO A 415 11.17 1.93 -5.18
N HIS A 416 11.98 2.65 -5.94
CA HIS A 416 11.79 4.07 -6.21
C HIS A 416 11.84 4.35 -7.72
N PRO A 417 10.71 4.71 -8.37
CA PRO A 417 10.73 5.28 -9.71
C PRO A 417 11.26 6.70 -9.61
N MET A 418 12.44 6.94 -10.13
CA MET A 418 13.13 8.22 -10.05
C MET A 418 12.96 8.95 -11.38
N HIS A 419 12.47 10.17 -11.30
CA HIS A 419 12.25 11.06 -12.43
C HIS A 419 13.20 12.25 -12.37
N GLN A 420 13.75 12.62 -13.52
CA GLN A 420 14.51 13.85 -13.68
C GLN A 420 13.79 14.77 -14.68
N HIS A 421 13.52 16.00 -14.24
CA HIS A 421 13.05 17.05 -15.13
C HIS A 421 14.15 17.42 -16.14
N SER A 422 13.74 17.90 -17.32
CA SER A 422 14.61 18.23 -18.45
C SER A 422 15.18 17.00 -19.18
N VAL A 423 16.50 16.94 -19.36
CA VAL A 423 17.16 15.97 -20.25
C VAL A 423 17.05 14.52 -19.76
N PRO A 424 16.92 13.54 -20.66
CA PRO A 424 16.86 12.14 -20.31
C PRO A 424 18.26 11.65 -19.94
N LEU A 425 18.30 10.64 -19.07
CA LEU A 425 19.53 10.08 -18.52
C LEU A 425 19.94 8.82 -19.28
N GLN A 426 21.23 8.67 -19.59
CA GLN A 426 21.79 7.39 -20.04
C GLN A 426 21.81 6.39 -18.88
N ILE A 427 21.10 5.28 -18.98
CA ILE A 427 21.16 4.19 -17.98
C ILE A 427 22.28 3.24 -18.38
N VAL A 428 23.40 3.30 -17.66
CA VAL A 428 24.62 2.59 -18.08
C VAL A 428 24.89 1.33 -17.27
N GLU A 429 24.42 1.26 -16.03
CA GLU A 429 24.68 0.13 -15.15
C GLU A 429 23.67 0.04 -13.99
N ARG A 430 23.38 -1.20 -13.58
CA ARG A 430 22.68 -1.52 -12.33
C ARG A 430 23.39 -2.65 -11.60
N GLY A 431 23.30 -2.68 -10.28
CA GLY A 431 23.92 -3.73 -9.47
C GLY A 431 23.56 -3.66 -7.99
N PRO A 432 24.04 -4.62 -7.18
CA PRO A 432 23.76 -4.66 -5.75
C PRO A 432 24.46 -3.52 -5.00
N VAL A 433 23.78 -2.92 -4.04
CA VAL A 433 24.41 -2.03 -3.05
C VAL A 433 25.28 -2.87 -2.10
N ASP A 434 26.37 -2.28 -1.60
CA ASP A 434 27.21 -2.92 -0.59
C ASP A 434 26.40 -3.21 0.69
N PRO A 435 26.41 -4.46 1.21
CA PRO A 435 25.69 -4.80 2.44
C PRO A 435 26.00 -3.86 3.62
N SER A 436 27.25 -3.42 3.77
CA SER A 436 27.67 -2.52 4.87
C SER A 436 26.97 -1.16 4.80
N GLU A 437 26.69 -0.66 3.60
CA GLU A 437 25.92 0.58 3.42
C GLU A 437 24.46 0.40 3.81
N ILE A 438 23.89 -0.78 3.56
CA ILE A 438 22.52 -1.13 3.99
C ILE A 438 22.47 -1.24 5.52
N GLU A 439 23.48 -1.86 6.13
CA GLU A 439 23.59 -1.98 7.59
C GLU A 439 23.66 -0.62 8.28
N ILE A 440 24.55 0.26 7.80
CA ILE A 440 24.70 1.63 8.30
C ILE A 440 23.39 2.40 8.13
N ALA A 441 22.78 2.33 6.95
CA ALA A 441 21.60 3.11 6.65
C ALA A 441 20.35 2.64 7.40
N ARG A 442 20.27 1.36 7.76
CA ARG A 442 19.08 0.77 8.41
C ARG A 442 19.28 0.40 9.88
N GLY A 443 20.50 0.48 10.41
CA GLY A 443 20.80 0.11 11.79
C GLY A 443 20.53 -1.36 12.11
N ILE A 444 20.66 -2.25 11.12
CA ILE A 444 20.44 -3.69 11.25
C ILE A 444 21.61 -4.44 10.62
N ASN A 445 22.04 -5.56 11.21
CA ASN A 445 23.05 -6.43 10.62
C ASN A 445 22.41 -7.21 9.46
N VAL A 446 22.97 -7.13 8.25
CA VAL A 446 22.40 -7.73 7.04
C VAL A 446 23.45 -8.61 6.40
N SER A 447 23.32 -9.92 6.61
CA SER A 447 24.20 -10.88 5.92
C SER A 447 24.04 -10.72 4.41
N ALA A 448 25.13 -10.79 3.65
CA ALA A 448 25.08 -10.85 2.18
C ALA A 448 24.19 -12.00 1.67
N SER A 449 23.96 -13.02 2.50
CA SER A 449 23.02 -14.10 2.18
C SER A 449 21.54 -13.69 2.25
N ASP A 450 21.17 -12.68 3.05
CA ASP A 450 19.82 -12.13 3.24
C ASP A 450 19.31 -11.30 2.06
N LEU A 451 20.23 -10.72 1.29
CA LEU A 451 19.90 -9.86 0.15
C LEU A 451 19.47 -10.69 -1.06
N PRO A 452 18.56 -10.15 -1.92
CA PRO A 452 18.24 -10.78 -3.19
C PRO A 452 19.51 -11.01 -4.01
N ARG A 453 19.57 -12.13 -4.75
CA ARG A 453 20.69 -12.39 -5.67
C ARG A 453 20.60 -11.43 -6.86
N ILE A 454 21.16 -10.25 -6.71
CA ILE A 454 21.22 -9.21 -7.73
C ILE A 454 22.50 -9.39 -8.54
N THR A 455 22.36 -9.50 -9.86
CA THR A 455 23.49 -9.52 -10.78
C THR A 455 23.72 -8.15 -11.37
N ARG A 456 24.99 -7.73 -11.41
CA ARG A 456 25.38 -6.50 -12.09
C ARG A 456 25.10 -6.61 -13.59
N ARG A 457 24.43 -5.61 -14.16
CA ARG A 457 24.12 -5.48 -15.59
C ARG A 457 24.61 -4.15 -16.11
N THR A 458 25.12 -4.12 -17.33
CA THR A 458 25.74 -2.93 -17.92
C THR A 458 25.36 -2.76 -19.38
N ASN A 459 25.22 -1.52 -19.83
CA ASN A 459 25.09 -1.16 -21.24
C ASN A 459 25.84 0.15 -21.51
N TYR A 460 27.15 0.05 -21.78
CA TYR A 460 27.99 1.21 -22.09
C TYR A 460 28.10 1.49 -23.60
N GLU A 461 27.72 0.55 -24.46
CA GLU A 461 27.88 0.68 -25.93
C GLU A 461 26.79 1.53 -26.57
N ASN A 462 25.54 1.36 -26.13
CA ASN A 462 24.41 2.20 -26.54
C ASN A 462 23.32 2.13 -25.45
N PRO A 463 23.54 2.81 -24.30
CA PRO A 463 22.57 2.88 -23.21
C PRO A 463 21.24 3.45 -23.70
N MET A 464 20.14 2.93 -23.16
CA MET A 464 18.85 3.60 -23.31
C MET A 464 18.89 4.95 -22.59
N LEU A 465 18.23 5.95 -23.17
CA LEU A 465 17.99 7.24 -22.54
C LEU A 465 16.53 7.34 -22.13
N ARG A 466 16.25 7.81 -20.92
CA ARG A 466 14.88 8.06 -20.47
C ARG A 466 14.81 9.04 -19.31
N ASP A 467 13.64 9.61 -19.05
CA ASP A 467 13.44 10.56 -17.95
C ASP A 467 13.01 9.92 -16.63
N THR A 468 12.41 8.72 -16.66
CA THR A 468 11.94 8.02 -15.45
C THR A 468 12.46 6.60 -15.39
N PHE A 469 13.19 6.23 -14.35
CA PHE A 469 13.81 4.90 -14.23
C PHE A 469 13.58 4.31 -12.84
N ASN A 470 13.42 3.00 -12.77
CA ASN A 470 13.25 2.32 -11.49
C ASN A 470 14.60 2.12 -10.79
N VAL A 471 14.64 2.36 -9.49
CA VAL A 471 15.74 1.98 -8.59
C VAL A 471 15.22 0.89 -7.65
N PRO A 472 15.45 -0.39 -7.97
CA PRO A 472 14.94 -1.51 -7.17
C PRO A 472 15.48 -1.51 -5.73
N PRO A 473 14.82 -2.23 -4.81
CA PRO A 473 15.32 -2.40 -3.44
C PRO A 473 16.73 -2.98 -3.42
N PHE A 474 17.61 -2.40 -2.60
CA PHE A 474 18.99 -2.87 -2.41
C PHE A 474 19.87 -2.85 -3.67
N GLU A 475 19.45 -2.12 -4.70
CA GLU A 475 20.20 -1.91 -5.94
C GLU A 475 20.66 -0.46 -6.11
N TYR A 476 21.75 -0.28 -6.84
CA TYR A 476 22.15 1.01 -7.37
C TYR A 476 21.90 1.08 -8.87
N VAL A 477 21.73 2.31 -9.37
CA VAL A 477 21.71 2.63 -10.80
C VAL A 477 22.75 3.71 -11.08
N LYS A 478 23.54 3.52 -12.14
CA LYS A 478 24.44 4.56 -12.68
C LYS A 478 23.81 5.22 -13.89
N LEU A 479 23.79 6.54 -13.84
CA LEU A 479 23.12 7.39 -14.82
C LEU A 479 24.10 8.43 -15.31
N ARG A 480 24.08 8.75 -16.60
CA ARG A 480 24.91 9.83 -17.15
C ARG A 480 24.10 10.88 -17.89
N PHE A 481 24.44 12.14 -17.66
CA PHE A 481 23.92 13.26 -18.44
C PHE A 481 24.96 14.38 -18.54
N GLN A 482 24.70 15.33 -19.43
CA GLN A 482 25.53 16.51 -19.61
C GLN A 482 24.71 17.77 -19.32
N GLY A 483 25.29 18.71 -18.56
CA GLY A 483 24.67 19.99 -18.22
C GLY A 483 24.56 20.95 -19.41
N THR A 484 23.74 20.60 -20.40
CA THR A 484 23.56 21.35 -21.66
C THR A 484 22.30 22.21 -21.69
N VAL A 485 21.29 21.88 -20.89
CA VAL A 485 20.04 22.64 -20.78
C VAL A 485 20.09 23.49 -19.51
N PRO A 486 20.26 24.83 -19.61
CA PRO A 486 20.33 25.69 -18.44
C PRO A 486 18.97 25.82 -17.75
N GLY A 487 18.91 25.62 -16.44
CA GLY A 487 17.66 25.59 -15.68
C GLY A 487 17.82 25.09 -14.25
N CYS A 488 16.73 25.12 -13.49
CA CYS A 488 16.62 24.45 -12.20
C CYS A 488 15.60 23.32 -12.32
N PHE A 489 16.04 22.07 -12.11
CA PHE A 489 15.26 20.87 -12.43
C PHE A 489 15.21 19.94 -11.23
N VAL A 490 14.02 19.47 -10.89
CA VAL A 490 13.84 18.52 -9.78
C VAL A 490 14.22 17.12 -10.23
N HIS A 491 14.91 16.40 -9.36
CA HIS A 491 15.16 14.97 -9.46
C HIS A 491 14.53 14.28 -8.25
N HIS A 492 13.47 13.51 -8.45
CA HIS A 492 12.64 13.02 -7.35
C HIS A 492 12.03 11.65 -7.62
N CYS A 493 11.57 11.00 -6.56
CA CYS A 493 10.75 9.80 -6.71
C CYS A 493 9.33 10.18 -7.17
N HIS A 494 8.83 9.45 -8.17
CA HIS A 494 7.48 9.62 -8.73
C HIS A 494 6.40 8.87 -7.94
N VAL A 495 6.76 8.25 -6.81
CA VAL A 495 5.78 7.88 -5.78
C VAL A 495 5.44 9.13 -4.99
N GLN A 496 4.23 9.65 -5.14
CA GLN A 496 3.77 10.93 -4.60
C GLN A 496 4.01 11.05 -3.09
N THR A 497 3.77 9.97 -2.35
CA THR A 497 3.99 9.93 -0.90
C THR A 497 5.47 10.04 -0.53
N HIS A 498 6.38 9.50 -1.34
CA HIS A 498 7.82 9.62 -1.16
C HIS A 498 8.31 11.02 -1.54
N PHE A 499 7.78 11.62 -2.61
CA PHE A 499 8.08 12.99 -3.00
C PHE A 499 7.69 13.98 -1.89
N VAL A 500 6.47 13.88 -1.37
CA VAL A 500 5.97 14.74 -0.28
C VAL A 500 6.76 14.52 1.02
N ALA A 501 7.26 13.31 1.27
CA ALA A 501 8.15 13.02 2.40
C ALA A 501 9.57 13.58 2.22
N GLY A 502 9.91 14.13 1.06
CA GLY A 502 11.17 14.83 0.79
C GLY A 502 12.18 14.07 -0.07
N LEU A 503 11.80 12.96 -0.72
CA LEU A 503 12.72 12.18 -1.55
C LEU A 503 12.97 12.85 -2.91
N ALA A 504 13.61 14.00 -2.88
CA ALA A 504 13.93 14.85 -4.01
C ALA A 504 15.26 15.60 -3.83
N ALA A 505 15.81 16.07 -4.93
CA ALA A 505 16.94 16.98 -5.01
C ALA A 505 16.73 17.96 -6.17
N THR A 506 17.45 19.09 -6.17
CA THR A 506 17.33 20.09 -7.25
C THR A 506 18.65 20.25 -7.99
N PHE A 507 18.69 19.92 -9.28
CA PHE A 507 19.83 20.22 -10.13
C PHE A 507 19.73 21.65 -10.64
N VAL A 508 20.73 22.47 -10.32
CA VAL A 508 20.91 23.82 -10.87
C VAL A 508 21.93 23.73 -11.98
N VAL A 509 21.47 23.73 -13.23
CA VAL A 509 22.29 23.48 -14.41
C VAL A 509 22.65 24.79 -15.09
N ALA A 510 23.95 25.00 -15.27
CA ALA A 510 24.55 26.12 -15.98
C ALA A 510 23.97 27.50 -15.58
N PRO A 511 23.93 27.86 -14.27
CA PRO A 511 23.34 29.12 -13.82
C PRO A 511 23.94 30.34 -14.54
N GLU A 512 25.23 30.31 -14.85
CA GLU A 512 25.95 31.34 -15.59
C GLU A 512 25.46 31.54 -17.03
N VAL A 513 24.98 30.48 -17.68
CA VAL A 513 24.39 30.54 -19.03
C VAL A 513 22.93 30.94 -18.91
N MET A 514 22.20 30.33 -17.98
CA MET A 514 20.80 30.58 -17.72
C MET A 514 20.52 32.07 -17.48
N GLN A 515 21.32 32.74 -16.63
CA GLN A 515 21.22 34.18 -16.36
C GLN A 515 21.40 35.06 -17.61
N ARG A 516 22.14 34.59 -18.62
CA ARG A 516 22.43 35.35 -19.85
C ARG A 516 21.43 35.09 -20.97
N THR A 517 20.82 33.91 -20.99
CA THR A 517 19.98 33.44 -22.10
C THR A 517 18.49 33.49 -21.79
N GLN A 518 18.10 33.48 -20.52
CA GLN A 518 16.69 33.44 -20.10
C GLN A 518 16.31 34.69 -19.32
N ARG A 519 15.02 35.03 -19.34
CA ARG A 519 14.42 36.07 -18.50
C ARG A 519 13.09 35.56 -17.98
N ILE A 520 12.87 35.68 -16.67
CA ILE A 520 11.60 35.34 -16.04
C ILE A 520 10.54 36.34 -16.50
N PRO A 521 9.36 35.90 -17.00
CA PRO A 521 8.29 36.80 -17.41
C PRO A 521 7.78 37.66 -16.24
N ASP A 522 7.53 38.95 -16.48
CA ASP A 522 7.06 39.88 -15.45
C ASP A 522 5.70 39.44 -14.83
N GLU A 523 4.85 38.77 -15.62
CA GLU A 523 3.60 38.16 -15.15
C GLU A 523 3.85 37.14 -14.04
N MET A 524 4.89 36.31 -14.17
CA MET A 524 5.24 35.30 -13.17
C MET A 524 5.75 35.92 -11.87
N LEU A 525 6.56 36.97 -11.98
CA LEU A 525 7.01 37.74 -10.81
C LEU A 525 5.81 38.36 -10.08
N SER A 526 4.85 38.89 -10.84
CA SER A 526 3.61 39.47 -10.32
C SER A 526 2.71 38.44 -9.61
N MET A 527 2.64 37.20 -10.11
CA MET A 527 1.93 36.09 -9.44
C MET A 527 2.55 35.75 -8.09
N CYS A 528 3.87 35.77 -7.96
CA CYS A 528 4.55 35.47 -6.70
C CYS A 528 4.32 36.59 -5.67
N ALA A 529 4.39 37.85 -6.11
CA ALA A 529 4.14 39.00 -5.23
C ALA A 529 2.72 38.98 -4.62
N ARG A 530 1.70 38.59 -5.40
CA ARG A 530 0.32 38.41 -4.89
C ARG A 530 0.19 37.36 -3.80
N GLN A 531 1.09 36.37 -3.78
CA GLN A 531 1.13 35.30 -2.79
C GLN A 531 2.03 35.63 -1.60
N GLY A 532 2.60 36.85 -1.54
CA GLY A 532 3.54 37.25 -0.50
C GLY A 532 4.90 36.54 -0.59
N LEU A 533 5.20 35.93 -1.74
CA LEU A 533 6.48 35.28 -2.01
C LEU A 533 7.48 36.29 -2.55
N LYS A 534 8.75 36.12 -2.19
CA LYS A 534 9.84 36.93 -2.70
C LYS A 534 10.26 36.41 -4.08
N THR A 535 10.77 37.29 -4.92
CA THR A 535 11.15 36.97 -6.30
C THR A 535 12.65 37.06 -6.58
N GLU A 536 13.44 37.43 -5.58
CA GLU A 536 14.88 37.65 -5.70
C GLU A 536 15.60 37.37 -4.38
N GLY A 537 16.91 37.21 -4.46
CA GLY A 537 17.79 36.85 -3.36
C GLY A 537 17.95 35.34 -3.20
N ASN A 538 18.59 34.93 -2.11
CA ASN A 538 18.79 33.53 -1.75
C ASN A 538 17.45 32.83 -1.40
N ALA A 539 17.48 31.60 -0.90
CA ALA A 539 16.25 30.85 -0.55
C ALA A 539 15.29 31.59 0.40
N MET A 540 15.77 32.54 1.20
CA MET A 540 14.97 33.41 2.10
C MET A 540 14.67 34.80 1.51
N GLY A 541 15.17 35.05 0.31
CA GLY A 541 15.17 36.31 -0.41
C GLY A 541 15.97 37.40 0.29
N ASN A 542 17.07 37.02 0.91
CA ASN A 542 18.10 37.93 1.41
C ASN A 542 19.30 37.88 0.45
N TRP A 543 20.20 38.86 0.52
CA TRP A 543 21.39 38.89 -0.31
C TRP A 543 22.56 38.15 0.35
N GLY A 544 23.44 37.56 -0.47
CA GLY A 544 24.56 36.76 0.01
C GLY A 544 24.12 35.44 0.66
N TYR A 545 24.84 35.02 1.69
CA TYR A 545 24.63 33.73 2.39
C TYR A 545 23.69 33.83 3.60
N ASP A 546 23.03 34.97 3.79
CA ASP A 546 22.16 35.19 4.95
C ASP A 546 20.83 34.43 4.81
N LEU A 547 20.75 33.25 5.42
CA LEU A 547 19.55 32.43 5.46
C LEU A 547 18.72 32.68 6.73
N GLU A 548 18.80 33.86 7.35
CA GLU A 548 17.98 34.19 8.52
C GLU A 548 16.48 33.98 8.24
N GLY A 549 15.83 33.24 9.14
CA GLY A 549 14.42 32.86 9.03
C GLY A 549 14.17 31.54 8.28
N LEU A 550 15.20 30.89 7.73
CA LEU A 550 15.08 29.52 7.23
C LEU A 550 14.92 28.57 8.42
N PRO A 551 13.86 27.74 8.49
CA PRO A 551 13.73 26.72 9.52
C PRO A 551 14.93 25.76 9.48
N PRO A 552 15.37 25.22 10.63
CA PRO A 552 16.44 24.22 10.65
C PRO A 552 16.02 23.00 9.83
N VAL A 553 17.01 22.32 9.22
CA VAL A 553 16.79 21.02 8.61
C VAL A 553 16.30 20.05 9.70
N PRO A 554 15.17 19.36 9.50
CA PRO A 554 14.72 18.34 10.45
C PRO A 554 15.80 17.27 10.61
N THR A 555 16.35 17.15 11.81
CA THR A 555 17.39 16.16 12.10
C THR A 555 16.76 14.83 12.47
N GLU A 556 17.48 13.74 12.21
CA GLU A 556 17.08 12.42 12.63
C GLU A 556 16.88 12.32 14.15
N GLN A 557 15.81 11.66 14.60
CA GLN A 557 15.64 11.33 16.01
C GLN A 557 16.62 10.20 16.41
N PRO A 558 17.38 10.32 17.51
CA PRO A 558 18.24 9.23 17.99
C PRO A 558 17.43 7.94 18.19
N GLY A 559 17.89 6.83 17.59
CA GLY A 559 17.21 5.52 17.65
C GLY A 559 16.04 5.36 16.66
N SER A 560 15.84 6.29 15.72
CA SER A 560 14.74 6.24 14.75
C SER A 560 14.72 4.98 13.86
N PHE A 561 15.88 4.33 13.69
CA PHE A 561 16.00 3.09 12.90
C PHE A 561 15.34 1.87 13.53
N GLN A 562 15.07 1.89 14.85
CA GLN A 562 14.56 0.71 15.57
C GLN A 562 13.10 0.37 15.26
N THR A 563 12.35 1.23 14.55
CA THR A 563 10.91 1.02 14.31
C THR A 563 10.54 0.65 12.87
N LEU A 564 11.45 0.76 11.91
CA LEU A 564 11.16 0.57 10.47
C LEU A 564 11.63 -0.77 9.89
N THR A 565 12.13 -1.68 10.74
CA THR A 565 12.77 -2.91 10.27
C THR A 565 12.41 -4.14 11.13
N VAL A 566 11.16 -4.59 11.07
CA VAL A 566 10.76 -5.85 11.73
C VAL A 566 10.29 -6.94 10.74
N PHE A 567 10.34 -6.69 9.43
CA PHE A 567 9.87 -7.69 8.45
C PHE A 567 10.96 -8.46 7.69
N TYR A 568 12.25 -8.13 7.83
CA TYR A 568 13.27 -8.79 6.98
C TYR A 568 14.62 -9.23 7.62
N SER A 569 14.94 -8.96 8.89
CA SER A 569 16.36 -9.04 9.33
C SER A 569 16.81 -9.87 10.56
N PRO A 570 16.01 -10.58 11.38
CA PRO A 570 16.61 -11.37 12.47
C PRO A 570 16.70 -12.89 12.23
N PHE A 571 16.36 -13.44 11.05
CA PHE A 571 16.14 -14.90 10.95
C PHE A 571 17.12 -15.73 10.13
N LYS A 572 18.33 -15.25 9.81
CA LYS A 572 19.26 -16.03 8.96
C LYS A 572 20.56 -16.48 9.63
N GLU A 573 20.86 -16.01 10.85
CA GLU A 573 22.03 -16.47 11.61
C GLU A 573 21.80 -17.77 12.43
N MET A 574 20.63 -18.41 12.36
CA MET A 574 20.43 -19.74 12.95
C MET A 574 20.88 -20.83 11.96
N ASP A 575 22.02 -21.47 12.27
CA ASP A 575 22.43 -22.71 11.61
C ASP A 575 21.30 -23.76 11.71
N ARG A 576 21.07 -24.50 10.63
CA ARG A 576 19.99 -25.52 10.53
C ARG A 576 20.16 -26.64 11.55
N SER A 577 21.34 -26.79 12.12
CA SER A 577 21.64 -27.76 13.18
C SER A 577 21.21 -27.27 14.57
N GLU A 578 21.25 -25.96 14.84
CA GLU A 578 20.88 -25.36 16.13
C GLU A 578 19.39 -24.97 16.21
N ALA A 579 18.72 -24.79 15.07
CA ALA A 579 17.28 -24.47 14.97
C ALA A 579 16.32 -25.58 15.47
N ARG A 580 16.84 -26.70 15.98
CA ARG A 580 16.06 -27.85 16.45
C ARG A 580 15.58 -27.75 17.91
N ARG A 581 15.90 -26.66 18.63
CA ARG A 581 15.37 -26.38 19.98
C ARG A 581 14.74 -24.99 19.99
N SER A 582 13.40 -24.93 19.94
CA SER A 582 12.62 -23.67 19.92
C SER A 582 12.94 -22.73 21.07
N ASP A 583 13.31 -23.30 22.22
CA ASP A 583 13.47 -22.56 23.46
C ASP A 583 14.81 -21.83 23.53
N ASP A 584 15.89 -22.40 22.98
CA ASP A 584 17.23 -21.78 22.96
C ASP A 584 17.29 -20.58 21.99
N ALA A 585 16.56 -20.66 20.87
CA ALA A 585 16.42 -19.58 19.90
C ALA A 585 15.56 -18.43 20.44
N LYS A 586 14.46 -18.75 21.12
CA LYS A 586 13.59 -17.78 21.79
C LYS A 586 14.34 -17.07 22.91
N GLU A 587 15.12 -17.79 23.72
CA GLU A 587 15.85 -17.24 24.85
C GLU A 587 17.02 -16.35 24.42
N LYS A 588 17.76 -16.71 23.35
CA LYS A 588 18.79 -15.84 22.76
C LYS A 588 18.20 -14.57 22.13
N LEU A 589 17.08 -14.68 21.41
CA LEU A 589 16.39 -13.54 20.82
C LEU A 589 15.79 -12.62 21.90
N ALA A 590 15.20 -13.19 22.94
CA ALA A 590 14.71 -12.43 24.10
C ALA A 590 15.87 -11.78 24.88
N ALA A 591 17.02 -12.44 25.04
CA ALA A 591 18.19 -11.87 25.69
C ALA A 591 18.77 -10.67 24.92
N LEU A 592 18.84 -10.75 23.59
CA LEU A 592 19.20 -9.61 22.73
C LEU A 592 18.20 -8.46 22.85
N LEU A 593 16.90 -8.76 22.82
CA LEU A 593 15.83 -7.75 22.99
C LEU A 593 15.86 -7.09 24.38
N ARG A 594 16.24 -7.81 25.44
CA ARG A 594 16.43 -7.23 26.78
C ARG A 594 17.70 -6.37 26.86
N ALA A 595 18.81 -6.82 26.27
CA ALA A 595 20.11 -6.17 26.35
C ALA A 595 20.23 -4.89 25.51
N GLU A 596 19.66 -4.87 24.30
CA GLU A 596 19.75 -3.75 23.36
C GLU A 596 18.61 -2.72 23.53
N LEU A 597 17.40 -3.17 23.90
CA LEU A 597 16.19 -2.34 23.89
C LEU A 597 15.58 -2.11 25.27
N GLY A 598 16.09 -2.75 26.33
CA GLY A 598 15.61 -2.58 27.70
C GLY A 598 14.14 -2.94 27.92
N ARG A 599 13.54 -3.77 27.04
CA ARG A 599 12.11 -4.08 27.04
C ARG A 599 11.75 -5.24 27.96
N SER A 600 10.70 -5.06 28.75
CA SER A 600 10.18 -6.06 29.70
C SER A 600 9.34 -7.17 29.05
N ASP A 601 8.94 -7.00 27.78
CA ASP A 601 8.09 -7.94 27.00
C ASP A 601 8.87 -8.70 25.92
N ALA A 602 10.20 -8.78 26.09
CA ALA A 602 11.12 -9.38 25.14
C ALA A 602 10.82 -10.85 24.80
N ASP A 603 10.34 -11.65 25.76
CA ASP A 603 10.02 -13.07 25.54
C ASP A 603 8.77 -13.28 24.65
N ASP A 604 7.77 -12.42 24.81
CA ASP A 604 6.53 -12.47 24.03
C ASP A 604 6.78 -12.00 22.59
N LEU A 605 7.63 -10.98 22.43
CA LEU A 605 8.03 -10.47 21.12
C LEU A 605 8.91 -11.49 20.37
N ALA A 606 9.86 -12.12 21.05
CA ALA A 606 10.69 -13.20 20.49
C ALA A 606 9.83 -14.38 20.02
N SER A 607 8.82 -14.77 20.81
CA SER A 607 7.87 -15.83 20.48
C SER A 607 7.04 -15.51 19.23
N THR A 608 6.63 -14.23 19.09
CA THR A 608 5.78 -13.76 18.00
C THR A 608 6.55 -13.71 16.67
N LEU A 609 7.82 -13.34 16.71
CA LEU A 609 8.66 -13.21 15.52
C LEU A 609 9.10 -14.58 14.95
N LEU A 610 9.37 -15.57 15.82
CA LEU A 610 9.75 -16.92 15.38
C LEU A 610 8.61 -17.67 14.65
N PHE A 611 7.34 -17.34 14.95
CA PHE A 611 6.16 -18.01 14.39
C PHE A 611 5.81 -17.61 12.94
N THR A 612 6.27 -16.44 12.46
CA THR A 612 5.84 -15.87 11.17
C THR A 612 6.56 -16.48 9.95
N LYS A 613 7.73 -17.10 10.13
CA LYS A 613 8.56 -17.59 9.02
C LYS A 613 8.09 -18.92 8.40
N TYR A 614 7.44 -19.80 9.18
CA TYR A 614 7.05 -21.13 8.71
C TYR A 614 5.84 -21.15 7.76
N ALA A 615 5.04 -20.07 7.70
CA ALA A 615 3.81 -20.02 6.90
C ALA A 615 3.99 -19.56 5.43
N SER A 616 5.20 -19.17 5.01
CA SER A 616 5.42 -18.44 3.74
C SER A 616 6.02 -19.26 2.59
N SER A 617 6.20 -20.58 2.72
CA SER A 617 7.11 -21.34 1.86
C SER A 617 6.50 -22.33 0.83
N LYS A 618 5.18 -22.35 0.55
CA LYS A 618 4.65 -23.17 -0.56
C LYS A 618 3.51 -22.49 -1.36
N PRO A 619 3.57 -22.44 -2.72
CA PRO A 619 2.52 -21.88 -3.59
C PRO A 619 1.22 -22.71 -3.56
N VAL A 620 0.10 -22.07 -3.89
CA VAL A 620 -1.21 -22.68 -4.17
C VAL A 620 -1.72 -22.06 -5.48
N ASP A 621 -2.18 -22.89 -6.42
CA ASP A 621 -2.67 -22.46 -7.74
C ASP A 621 -3.99 -21.64 -7.63
N PRO A 622 -4.23 -20.68 -8.54
CA PRO A 622 -5.45 -19.85 -8.53
C PRO A 622 -6.67 -20.56 -9.15
N PRO A 623 -7.90 -20.31 -8.64
CA PRO A 623 -9.13 -20.88 -9.21
C PRO A 623 -9.61 -20.13 -10.47
N HIS A 624 -10.27 -20.88 -11.37
CA HIS A 624 -10.85 -20.42 -12.64
C HIS A 624 -12.00 -19.41 -12.48
N PRO A 625 -12.23 -18.50 -13.45
CA PRO A 625 -13.37 -17.57 -13.41
C PRO A 625 -14.68 -18.28 -13.75
N VAL A 626 -15.69 -18.13 -12.88
CA VAL A 626 -17.08 -18.55 -13.12
C VAL A 626 -17.84 -17.37 -13.74
N GLU A 627 -18.47 -17.62 -14.88
CA GLU A 627 -19.35 -16.68 -15.59
C GLU A 627 -20.49 -16.17 -14.69
N SER A 628 -20.59 -14.85 -14.51
CA SER A 628 -21.76 -14.21 -13.90
C SER A 628 -22.85 -14.02 -14.95
N ARG A 629 -23.76 -15.00 -15.08
CA ARG A 629 -25.08 -14.71 -15.64
C ARG A 629 -25.90 -13.98 -14.59
N ALA A 630 -26.28 -12.75 -14.90
CA ALA A 630 -27.32 -12.02 -14.20
C ALA A 630 -28.64 -12.82 -14.26
N CYS A 631 -29.19 -13.14 -13.09
CA CYS A 631 -30.60 -13.49 -12.96
C CYS A 631 -31.29 -12.38 -12.18
N ASP A 632 -32.19 -11.67 -12.88
CA ASP A 632 -33.21 -10.80 -12.33
C ASP A 632 -33.98 -11.50 -11.20
N TRP A 633 -34.05 -10.86 -10.04
CA TRP A 633 -35.03 -11.22 -9.02
C TRP A 633 -36.27 -10.35 -9.19
N ASP A 634 -37.12 -10.72 -10.14
CA ASP A 634 -38.49 -10.22 -10.21
C ASP A 634 -39.34 -10.94 -9.16
N THR A 635 -40.06 -10.13 -8.39
CA THR A 635 -40.80 -10.50 -7.19
C THR A 635 -42.20 -10.93 -7.57
N LYS A 636 -42.40 -12.16 -8.08
CA LYS A 636 -43.76 -12.71 -8.30
C LYS A 636 -43.82 -14.20 -8.67
N ALA A 637 -43.55 -15.10 -7.74
CA ALA A 637 -44.15 -16.44 -7.72
C ALA A 637 -43.65 -17.24 -6.51
N LEU A 638 -44.11 -16.94 -5.29
CA LEU A 638 -44.10 -17.88 -4.15
C LEU A 638 -45.13 -17.47 -3.07
N ASN A 639 -46.23 -16.82 -3.49
CA ASN A 639 -47.44 -16.68 -2.71
C ASN A 639 -48.45 -17.69 -3.22
N GLU A 640 -48.48 -18.88 -2.62
CA GLU A 640 -49.68 -19.69 -2.40
C GLU A 640 -49.31 -20.96 -1.61
N LEU A 641 -49.07 -20.77 -0.32
CA LEU A 641 -49.45 -21.69 0.76
C LEU A 641 -49.37 -20.89 2.07
N ALA A 642 -50.31 -19.96 2.18
CA ALA A 642 -50.68 -19.34 3.44
C ALA A 642 -51.56 -20.28 4.27
N CYS A 643 -51.67 -19.93 5.56
CA CYS A 643 -52.63 -20.39 6.58
C CYS A 643 -52.12 -21.62 7.36
N THR A 644 -51.87 -21.57 8.68
CA THR A 644 -52.44 -20.74 9.76
C THR A 644 -51.48 -20.77 10.96
N GLY A 645 -51.11 -19.65 11.58
CA GLY A 645 -51.85 -19.14 12.75
C GLY A 645 -51.02 -18.11 13.51
N THR A 646 -51.68 -17.02 13.88
CA THR A 646 -51.17 -15.74 14.39
C THR A 646 -50.76 -15.73 15.86
N ILE A 647 -49.89 -14.76 16.14
CA ILE A 647 -49.29 -14.21 17.37
C ILE A 647 -50.28 -13.99 18.54
N SER A 648 -49.82 -14.21 19.78
CA SER A 648 -50.16 -13.34 20.91
C SER A 648 -49.05 -13.28 21.98
N ASP A 649 -48.69 -12.05 22.35
CA ASP A 649 -47.87 -11.64 23.49
C ASP A 649 -48.16 -12.36 24.82
N THR A 650 -47.12 -12.69 25.59
CA THR A 650 -47.03 -12.44 27.05
C THR A 650 -45.58 -12.56 27.52
N GLN A 651 -45.08 -11.54 28.24
CA GLN A 651 -43.86 -11.62 29.07
C GLN A 651 -44.15 -12.27 30.47
N PRO A 652 -43.29 -12.19 31.50
CA PRO A 652 -42.29 -13.20 31.87
C PRO A 652 -42.45 -13.68 33.33
N THR A 653 -42.15 -14.93 33.68
CA THR A 653 -42.01 -15.29 35.11
C THR A 653 -40.93 -16.35 35.37
N THR A 654 -39.91 -15.89 36.08
CA THR A 654 -39.11 -16.56 37.13
C THR A 654 -39.63 -17.89 37.64
N PHE A 655 -38.74 -18.86 37.90
CA PHE A 655 -38.72 -19.59 39.17
C PHE A 655 -37.34 -20.23 39.42
N ASP A 656 -36.77 -19.87 40.56
CA ASP A 656 -35.56 -20.42 41.15
C ASP A 656 -35.95 -21.38 42.28
N ARG A 657 -35.15 -22.44 42.47
CA ARG A 657 -35.02 -23.38 43.61
C ARG A 657 -36.24 -24.17 44.13
N ALA A 658 -36.15 -25.51 44.02
CA ALA A 658 -35.65 -26.38 45.11
C ALA A 658 -35.77 -27.89 44.80
N ASN A 659 -34.63 -28.59 44.96
CA ASN A 659 -34.37 -29.94 45.49
C ASN A 659 -35.31 -31.15 45.27
N SER A 660 -34.64 -32.19 44.75
CA SER A 660 -34.54 -33.58 45.24
C SER A 660 -35.75 -34.52 45.09
N GLU A 661 -35.64 -35.48 44.17
CA GLU A 661 -35.32 -36.90 44.46
C GLU A 661 -35.68 -37.79 43.25
N HIS A 662 -34.76 -38.68 42.87
CA HIS A 662 -34.97 -39.99 42.22
C HIS A 662 -35.86 -40.06 40.94
N THR A 663 -35.47 -40.63 39.80
CA THR A 663 -34.50 -41.68 39.46
C THR A 663 -34.58 -41.93 37.95
N ALA A 664 -33.46 -42.39 37.39
CA ALA A 664 -33.29 -43.18 36.16
C ALA A 664 -32.41 -42.49 35.11
N ALA A 665 -31.13 -42.38 35.49
CA ALA A 665 -30.02 -42.34 34.55
C ALA A 665 -30.15 -43.52 33.57
N ALA A 666 -30.39 -43.22 32.29
CA ALA A 666 -30.02 -44.13 31.21
C ALA A 666 -28.50 -44.17 31.19
N LYS A 667 -27.96 -45.19 31.87
CA LYS A 667 -26.58 -45.63 31.77
C LYS A 667 -26.23 -45.81 30.29
N LEU A 668 -25.63 -44.79 29.67
CA LEU A 668 -24.54 -45.05 28.75
C LEU A 668 -23.49 -45.73 29.62
N SER A 669 -23.38 -47.05 29.43
CA SER A 669 -22.36 -47.86 30.06
C SER A 669 -21.02 -47.20 29.81
N VAL A 670 -20.47 -46.63 30.88
CA VAL A 670 -19.04 -46.40 31.06
C VAL A 670 -18.33 -47.65 30.54
N VAL A 671 -17.71 -47.53 29.37
CA VAL A 671 -16.62 -48.42 29.00
C VAL A 671 -15.56 -48.12 30.05
N ASP A 672 -15.28 -49.12 30.89
CA ASP A 672 -14.36 -49.07 32.01
C ASP A 672 -13.09 -48.28 31.65
N VAL A 673 -12.94 -47.09 32.23
CA VAL A 673 -11.81 -46.13 32.00
C VAL A 673 -10.61 -46.48 32.89
N THR A 674 -10.57 -47.67 33.47
CA THR A 674 -9.43 -48.17 34.25
C THR A 674 -8.69 -49.26 33.50
N GLU A 675 -8.05 -48.87 32.41
CA GLU A 675 -6.83 -49.49 31.87
C GLU A 675 -6.04 -48.40 31.14
N LEU A 676 -5.57 -47.44 31.94
CA LEU A 676 -4.54 -46.46 31.63
C LEU A 676 -3.22 -47.19 31.38
N ASP A 677 -3.08 -47.76 30.19
CA ASP A 677 -1.78 -47.90 29.54
C ASP A 677 -2.01 -48.27 28.07
N ARG A 678 -1.70 -47.33 27.15
CA ARG A 678 -1.23 -47.52 25.75
C ARG A 678 -2.01 -46.74 24.68
N ARG A 679 -1.20 -46.17 23.76
CA ARG A 679 -1.50 -45.11 22.77
C ARG A 679 -2.14 -45.58 21.45
N ILE A 680 -2.27 -46.88 21.18
CA ILE A 680 -2.63 -47.42 19.84
C ILE A 680 -3.77 -48.45 19.94
N MET A 681 -4.89 -48.17 19.27
CA MET A 681 -6.09 -49.00 19.22
C MET A 681 -6.39 -49.45 17.79
N VAL A 682 -6.75 -50.72 17.57
CA VAL A 682 -7.15 -51.23 16.24
C VAL A 682 -8.50 -51.93 16.30
N TYR A 683 -9.48 -51.42 15.55
CA TYR A 683 -10.84 -51.95 15.40
C TYR A 683 -10.94 -52.80 14.14
N ARG A 684 -11.75 -53.87 14.16
CA ARG A 684 -11.91 -54.78 13.02
C ARG A 684 -13.36 -55.18 12.82
N ASP A 685 -13.86 -55.06 11.58
CA ASP A 685 -15.16 -55.52 11.03
C ASP A 685 -16.44 -55.03 11.78
N ASP A 686 -16.42 -54.99 13.11
CA ASP A 686 -17.39 -54.43 14.06
C ASP A 686 -16.64 -53.41 14.95
N VAL A 687 -16.99 -52.12 14.79
CA VAL A 687 -16.42 -50.98 15.51
C VAL A 687 -16.53 -51.06 17.04
N ARG A 688 -17.24 -52.04 17.59
CA ARG A 688 -17.45 -52.20 19.04
C ARG A 688 -16.33 -52.95 19.75
N LYS A 689 -15.41 -53.62 19.04
CA LYS A 689 -14.32 -54.39 19.66
C LYS A 689 -12.96 -53.97 19.10
N ALA A 690 -12.11 -53.44 19.97
CA ALA A 690 -10.76 -53.01 19.64
C ALA A 690 -9.69 -53.93 20.23
N GLN A 691 -8.70 -54.28 19.41
CA GLN A 691 -7.44 -54.87 19.86
C GLN A 691 -6.46 -53.74 20.26
N ARG A 692 -5.74 -53.95 21.36
CA ARG A 692 -4.86 -52.93 21.97
C ARG A 692 -3.39 -53.27 21.74
N PHE A 693 -2.55 -52.27 21.47
CA PHE A 693 -1.12 -52.45 21.22
C PHE A 693 -0.26 -51.49 22.05
N GLY A 694 0.86 -51.99 22.57
CA GLY A 694 1.78 -51.17 23.38
C GLY A 694 2.86 -50.45 22.58
N HIS A 695 3.25 -51.00 21.44
CA HIS A 695 4.30 -50.47 20.59
C HIS A 695 3.89 -50.51 19.11
N MET A 696 4.26 -49.47 18.35
CA MET A 696 3.93 -49.35 16.93
C MET A 696 4.37 -50.56 16.10
N PRO A 697 5.57 -51.16 16.28
CA PRO A 697 5.96 -52.35 15.52
C PRO A 697 5.03 -53.56 15.70
N GLU A 698 4.45 -53.73 16.90
CA GLU A 698 3.49 -54.81 17.17
C GLU A 698 2.15 -54.56 16.45
N ALA A 699 1.67 -53.32 16.49
CA ALA A 699 0.47 -52.90 15.78
C ALA A 699 0.63 -53.09 14.26
N LEU A 700 1.77 -52.64 13.70
CA LEU A 700 2.08 -52.79 12.27
C LEU A 700 2.22 -54.25 11.85
N ALA A 701 2.80 -55.11 12.71
CA ALA A 701 2.88 -56.55 12.45
C ALA A 701 1.50 -57.21 12.45
N ALA A 702 0.61 -56.79 13.35
CA ALA A 702 -0.76 -57.30 13.41
C ALA A 702 -1.57 -56.91 12.18
N ILE A 703 -1.57 -55.63 11.78
CA ILE A 703 -2.34 -55.18 10.60
C ILE A 703 -1.82 -55.82 9.30
N ARG A 704 -0.52 -56.15 9.19
CA ARG A 704 0.04 -56.89 8.03
C ARG A 704 -0.57 -58.28 7.85
N GLN A 705 -1.03 -58.90 8.93
CA GLN A 705 -1.63 -60.24 8.90
C GLN A 705 -3.17 -60.19 8.85
N MET A 706 -3.77 -59.02 9.03
CA MET A 706 -5.23 -58.86 9.01
C MET A 706 -5.78 -58.98 7.59
N LYS A 707 -6.88 -59.72 7.45
CA LYS A 707 -7.69 -59.80 6.23
C LYS A 707 -9.04 -59.15 6.50
N GLY A 708 -9.41 -58.15 5.71
CA GLY A 708 -10.64 -57.35 5.91
C GLY A 708 -10.33 -55.89 6.23
N TRP A 709 -11.37 -55.12 6.55
CA TRP A 709 -11.24 -53.70 6.88
C TRP A 709 -10.84 -53.51 8.35
N PHE A 710 -9.97 -52.54 8.63
CA PHE A 710 -9.57 -52.18 10.00
C PHE A 710 -9.50 -50.68 10.22
N TRP A 711 -9.65 -50.22 11.47
CA TRP A 711 -9.39 -48.82 11.84
C TRP A 711 -8.34 -48.75 12.94
N MET A 712 -7.25 -48.03 12.72
CA MET A 712 -6.23 -47.73 13.73
C MET A 712 -6.38 -46.31 14.29
N ASP A 713 -6.67 -46.16 15.58
CA ASP A 713 -6.74 -44.87 16.29
C ASP A 713 -5.50 -44.70 17.16
N ILE A 714 -4.77 -43.61 16.95
CA ILE A 714 -3.46 -43.34 17.57
C ILE A 714 -3.50 -42.01 18.31
N THR A 715 -3.26 -42.08 19.62
CA THR A 715 -3.16 -40.91 20.51
C THR A 715 -1.70 -40.54 20.71
N ASP A 716 -1.37 -39.25 20.61
CA ASP A 716 -0.03 -38.70 20.88
C ASP A 716 1.08 -39.43 20.10
N ALA A 717 0.92 -39.46 18.77
CA ALA A 717 1.83 -40.13 17.86
C ALA A 717 3.13 -39.34 17.70
N THR A 718 4.27 -39.99 17.92
CA THR A 718 5.58 -39.39 17.63
C THR A 718 5.81 -39.27 16.13
N ALA A 719 6.67 -38.33 15.71
CA ALA A 719 7.00 -38.18 14.29
C ALA A 719 7.49 -39.50 13.65
N GLN A 720 8.29 -40.28 14.38
CA GLN A 720 8.74 -41.58 13.91
C GLN A 720 7.57 -42.57 13.72
N GLU A 721 6.61 -42.62 14.64
CA GLU A 721 5.43 -43.47 14.53
C GLU A 721 4.57 -43.10 13.31
N VAL A 722 4.39 -41.81 13.03
CA VAL A 722 3.68 -41.34 11.83
C VAL A 722 4.41 -41.76 10.55
N GLU A 723 5.75 -41.72 10.53
CA GLU A 723 6.55 -42.15 9.38
C GLU A 723 6.46 -43.68 9.15
N GLU A 724 6.47 -44.46 10.23
CA GLU A 724 6.34 -45.93 10.17
C GLU A 724 4.96 -46.35 9.64
N VAL A 725 3.89 -45.71 10.14
CA VAL A 725 2.53 -45.91 9.61
C VAL A 725 2.44 -45.45 8.15
N GLY A 726 3.03 -44.30 7.82
CA GLY A 726 3.07 -43.77 6.47
C GLY A 726 3.72 -44.74 5.48
N LYS A 727 4.87 -45.32 5.83
CA LYS A 727 5.54 -46.36 5.01
C LYS A 727 4.68 -47.60 4.85
N GLN A 728 4.01 -48.03 5.92
CA GLN A 728 3.18 -49.24 5.88
C GLN A 728 1.93 -49.08 5.00
N LEU A 729 1.31 -47.90 5.03
CA LEU A 729 0.12 -47.57 4.25
C LEU A 729 0.44 -46.90 2.91
N GLN A 730 1.72 -46.77 2.58
CA GLN A 730 2.23 -46.12 1.37
C GLN A 730 1.78 -44.66 1.21
N LEU A 731 1.56 -43.95 2.32
CA LEU A 731 1.15 -42.54 2.29
C LEU A 731 2.19 -41.69 1.57
N HIS A 732 1.72 -40.67 0.85
CA HIS A 732 2.61 -39.72 0.20
C HIS A 732 3.50 -39.03 1.26
N PRO A 733 4.81 -38.81 1.00
CA PRO A 733 5.71 -38.19 1.97
C PRO A 733 5.21 -36.84 2.51
N LEU A 734 4.56 -36.03 1.66
CA LEU A 734 3.92 -34.78 2.09
C LEU A 734 2.77 -35.00 3.07
N THR A 735 2.00 -36.08 2.95
CA THR A 735 0.90 -36.39 3.88
C THR A 735 1.45 -36.78 5.25
N VAL A 736 2.58 -37.47 5.29
CA VAL A 736 3.31 -37.79 6.53
C VAL A 736 3.85 -36.51 7.18
N GLU A 737 4.48 -35.63 6.40
CA GLU A 737 4.95 -34.30 6.84
C GLU A 737 3.81 -33.46 7.41
N ASP A 738 2.65 -33.41 6.73
CA ASP A 738 1.49 -32.62 7.18
C ASP A 738 0.95 -33.08 8.55
N ILE A 739 0.92 -34.40 8.79
CA ILE A 739 0.45 -34.98 10.07
C ILE A 739 1.46 -34.69 11.19
N GLN A 740 2.76 -34.76 10.89
CA GLN A 740 3.85 -34.51 11.86
C GLN A 740 3.96 -33.05 12.28
N GLU A 741 3.75 -32.12 11.36
CA GLU A 741 3.88 -30.68 11.63
C GLU A 741 2.64 -30.07 12.32
N GLY A 742 1.59 -30.87 12.58
CA GLY A 742 0.34 -30.42 13.18
C GLY A 742 -0.30 -29.25 12.42
N ALA A 743 -0.05 -29.20 11.10
CA ALA A 743 -0.05 -27.96 10.32
C ALA A 743 -1.46 -27.47 9.97
N MET A 744 -1.74 -26.22 10.37
CA MET A 744 -2.91 -25.40 10.03
C MET A 744 -2.91 -24.96 8.54
N GLY A 745 -2.98 -25.86 7.57
CA GLY A 745 -2.77 -25.41 6.18
C GLY A 745 -3.54 -26.03 5.03
N ARG A 746 -3.79 -27.33 4.98
CA ARG A 746 -4.41 -27.94 3.78
C ARG A 746 -5.14 -29.22 4.15
N ASP A 747 -6.45 -29.14 4.31
CA ASP A 747 -7.31 -30.31 4.18
C ASP A 747 -7.13 -30.87 2.74
N LYS A 748 -7.06 -32.19 2.58
CA LYS A 748 -6.75 -32.81 1.28
C LYS A 748 -7.64 -34.02 1.04
N ALA A 749 -8.32 -34.06 -0.10
CA ALA A 749 -8.89 -35.27 -0.67
C ALA A 749 -7.94 -35.76 -1.78
N GLN A 750 -7.35 -36.94 -1.62
CA GLN A 750 -6.40 -37.49 -2.61
C GLN A 750 -6.70 -38.94 -2.95
N ARG A 751 -6.52 -39.24 -4.23
CA ARG A 751 -6.66 -40.59 -4.78
C ARG A 751 -5.31 -41.28 -4.85
N MET A 752 -5.19 -42.44 -4.20
CA MET A 752 -4.06 -43.35 -4.37
C MET A 752 -4.41 -44.46 -5.37
N ALA A 753 -3.40 -45.19 -5.84
CA ALA A 753 -3.51 -46.19 -6.90
C ALA A 753 -4.65 -47.20 -6.69
N ASP A 754 -4.88 -47.63 -5.43
CA ASP A 754 -5.89 -48.66 -5.09
C ASP A 754 -6.92 -48.22 -4.00
N SER A 755 -6.85 -46.97 -3.52
CA SER A 755 -7.71 -46.45 -2.42
C SER A 755 -7.93 -44.93 -2.49
N HIS A 756 -9.11 -44.45 -2.08
CA HIS A 756 -9.36 -43.03 -1.80
C HIS A 756 -9.05 -42.74 -0.34
N TYR A 757 -8.32 -41.66 -0.02
CA TYR A 757 -8.25 -41.17 1.35
C TYR A 757 -8.61 -39.70 1.47
N VAL A 758 -9.37 -39.40 2.51
CA VAL A 758 -9.69 -38.03 2.93
C VAL A 758 -8.80 -37.74 4.12
N LEU A 759 -7.97 -36.71 4.03
CA LEU A 759 -7.34 -36.08 5.17
C LEU A 759 -8.16 -34.86 5.56
N VAL A 760 -8.92 -34.97 6.66
CA VAL A 760 -9.53 -33.81 7.30
C VAL A 760 -8.73 -33.51 8.56
N THR A 761 -8.12 -32.33 8.60
CA THR A 761 -7.43 -31.81 9.76
C THR A 761 -8.27 -30.69 10.37
N TYR A 762 -8.44 -30.72 11.67
CA TYR A 762 -9.09 -29.61 12.34
C TYR A 762 -8.47 -29.39 13.72
N ARG A 763 -8.65 -28.16 14.18
CA ARG A 763 -8.10 -27.62 15.41
C ARG A 763 -9.19 -26.75 16.02
N LEU A 764 -9.72 -27.17 17.16
CA LEU A 764 -10.80 -26.48 17.87
C LEU A 764 -10.21 -25.43 18.80
N LEU A 765 -10.68 -24.18 18.68
CA LEU A 765 -10.32 -23.09 19.59
C LEU A 765 -11.12 -23.21 20.90
N GLY A 766 -10.48 -23.70 21.96
CA GLY A 766 -11.03 -23.68 23.32
C GLY A 766 -10.79 -22.34 24.05
N PRO A 767 -11.48 -22.07 25.19
CA PRO A 767 -11.40 -20.78 25.88
C PRO A 767 -10.08 -20.53 26.64
N LEU A 768 -9.40 -21.58 27.11
CA LEU A 768 -8.17 -21.55 27.90
C LEU A 768 -7.40 -22.89 27.72
N ALA A 769 -6.21 -22.84 27.10
CA ALA A 769 -5.23 -23.94 26.96
C ALA A 769 -5.51 -25.09 25.96
N GLU A 770 -4.37 -25.62 25.47
CA GLU A 770 -4.02 -26.70 24.51
C GLU A 770 -5.11 -27.45 23.73
N GLU A 771 -4.84 -27.65 22.43
CA GLU A 771 -5.85 -27.87 21.38
C GLU A 771 -5.89 -29.33 20.88
N PRO A 772 -7.08 -29.96 20.77
CA PRO A 772 -7.22 -31.27 20.14
C PRO A 772 -7.00 -31.16 18.63
N PHE A 773 -5.89 -31.74 18.16
CA PHE A 773 -5.65 -32.05 16.75
C PHE A 773 -6.23 -33.42 16.44
N ALA A 774 -6.94 -33.57 15.33
CA ALA A 774 -7.22 -34.88 14.77
C ALA A 774 -7.05 -34.89 13.24
N ALA A 775 -6.30 -35.87 12.74
CA ALA A 775 -6.18 -36.20 11.34
C ALA A 775 -6.87 -37.53 11.09
N VAL A 776 -7.92 -37.53 10.27
CA VAL A 776 -8.61 -38.74 9.83
C VAL A 776 -8.10 -39.13 8.46
N LEU A 777 -7.79 -40.41 8.23
CA LEU A 777 -7.46 -41.03 6.95
C LEU A 777 -8.38 -42.24 6.77
N SER A 778 -8.92 -42.45 5.58
CA SER A 778 -9.80 -43.59 5.28
C SER A 778 -9.45 -44.18 3.91
N SER A 779 -9.82 -45.44 3.64
CA SER A 779 -9.49 -46.22 2.45
C SER A 779 -10.46 -47.40 2.35
N HIS A 780 -10.65 -47.98 1.17
CA HIS A 780 -11.54 -49.14 0.96
C HIS A 780 -11.32 -50.30 1.93
N SER A 781 -10.11 -50.45 2.47
CA SER A 781 -9.67 -51.54 3.34
C SER A 781 -9.15 -51.09 4.70
N TRP A 782 -9.08 -49.80 5.01
CA TRP A 782 -8.59 -49.33 6.31
C TRP A 782 -8.97 -47.88 6.65
N ALA A 783 -8.93 -47.51 7.92
CA ALA A 783 -8.95 -46.13 8.39
C ALA A 783 -7.86 -45.89 9.45
N VAL A 784 -7.31 -44.68 9.51
CA VAL A 784 -6.35 -44.28 10.56
C VAL A 784 -6.70 -42.91 11.08
N THR A 785 -6.71 -42.75 12.39
CA THR A 785 -6.87 -41.46 13.05
C THR A 785 -5.67 -41.16 13.92
N PHE A 786 -5.12 -39.95 13.80
CA PHE A 786 -4.06 -39.43 14.68
C PHE A 786 -4.62 -38.27 15.48
N HIS A 787 -4.45 -38.27 16.80
CA HIS A 787 -4.88 -37.14 17.63
C HIS A 787 -3.89 -36.77 18.73
N GLY A 788 -3.89 -35.48 19.10
CA GLY A 788 -2.89 -34.88 20.00
C GLY A 788 -3.18 -34.98 21.50
N ASP A 789 -4.44 -35.21 21.90
CA ASP A 789 -4.87 -35.25 23.30
C ASP A 789 -6.14 -36.12 23.51
N GLU A 790 -6.66 -36.20 24.74
CA GLU A 790 -7.91 -36.93 25.05
C GLU A 790 -9.16 -36.29 24.41
N GLY A 791 -9.12 -35.00 24.03
CA GLY A 791 -10.23 -34.29 23.38
C GLY A 791 -10.42 -34.70 21.92
N GLY A 792 -9.32 -34.94 21.19
CA GLY A 792 -9.36 -35.46 19.81
C GLY A 792 -9.93 -36.88 19.76
N ARG A 793 -9.69 -37.68 20.81
CA ARG A 793 -10.28 -39.02 20.98
C ARG A 793 -11.80 -38.98 21.07
N GLU A 794 -12.37 -37.93 21.65
CA GLU A 794 -13.84 -37.80 21.77
C GLU A 794 -14.51 -37.71 20.40
N VAL A 795 -13.86 -37.08 19.42
CA VAL A 795 -14.35 -37.03 18.04
C VAL A 795 -14.21 -38.38 17.34
N SER A 796 -13.08 -39.08 17.50
CA SER A 796 -12.94 -40.47 17.03
C SER A 796 -14.05 -41.37 17.60
N MET A 797 -14.40 -41.20 18.89
CA MET A 797 -15.46 -41.95 19.55
C MET A 797 -16.87 -41.60 19.05
N ARG A 798 -17.17 -40.31 18.79
CA ARG A 798 -18.44 -39.90 18.17
C ARG A 798 -18.57 -40.48 16.76
N MET A 799 -17.50 -40.45 15.97
CA MET A 799 -17.47 -41.05 14.64
C MET A 799 -17.68 -42.58 14.70
N LEU A 800 -17.06 -43.27 15.67
CA LEU A 800 -17.29 -44.71 15.91
C LEU A 800 -18.75 -45.02 16.23
N ASP A 801 -19.39 -44.22 17.10
CA ASP A 801 -20.78 -44.43 17.52
C ASP A 801 -21.77 -44.17 16.37
N ARG A 802 -21.56 -43.08 15.61
CA ARG A 802 -22.29 -42.81 14.37
C ARG A 802 -22.11 -43.93 13.36
N MET A 803 -20.90 -44.47 13.22
CA MET A 803 -20.67 -45.59 12.30
C MET A 803 -21.35 -46.88 12.77
N ALA A 804 -21.49 -47.12 14.08
CA ALA A 804 -22.19 -48.28 14.61
C ALA A 804 -23.72 -48.19 14.45
N ASN A 805 -24.28 -46.97 14.51
CA ASN A 805 -25.73 -46.75 14.63
C ASN A 805 -26.38 -46.18 13.35
N GLU A 806 -25.66 -45.34 12.59
CA GLU A 806 -26.20 -44.57 11.46
C GLU A 806 -25.72 -45.09 10.10
N GLN A 807 -24.55 -45.74 10.03
CA GLN A 807 -23.95 -46.18 8.76
C GLN A 807 -24.90 -47.07 7.93
N LYS A 808 -25.52 -48.08 8.55
CA LYS A 808 -26.46 -48.98 7.84
C LYS A 808 -27.73 -48.26 7.39
N ALA A 809 -28.21 -47.27 8.15
CA ALA A 809 -29.40 -46.51 7.83
C ALA A 809 -29.16 -45.51 6.69
N SER A 810 -27.93 -45.00 6.55
CA SER A 810 -27.55 -44.07 5.49
C SER A 810 -27.49 -44.68 4.08
N GLY A 811 -27.40 -46.02 3.98
CA GLY A 811 -27.19 -46.73 2.72
C GLY A 811 -25.79 -46.55 2.10
N LEU A 812 -24.87 -45.86 2.79
CA LEU A 812 -23.50 -45.64 2.36
C LEU A 812 -22.57 -46.81 2.71
N GLY A 813 -21.55 -47.02 1.89
CA GLY A 813 -20.42 -47.86 2.25
C GLY A 813 -19.65 -47.28 3.44
N LEU A 814 -18.81 -48.12 4.06
CA LEU A 814 -18.13 -47.78 5.31
C LEU A 814 -17.22 -46.55 5.19
N ASN A 815 -16.56 -46.39 4.04
CA ASN A 815 -15.61 -45.29 3.82
C ASN A 815 -16.30 -44.01 3.40
N GLU A 816 -17.36 -44.11 2.58
CA GLU A 816 -18.23 -42.99 2.24
C GLU A 816 -18.85 -42.38 3.51
N PHE A 817 -19.33 -43.25 4.41
CA PHE A 817 -19.93 -42.82 5.67
C PHE A 817 -18.89 -42.19 6.60
N LEU A 818 -17.70 -42.79 6.74
CA LEU A 818 -16.65 -42.25 7.62
C LEU A 818 -16.13 -40.89 7.13
N ALA A 819 -16.00 -40.71 5.80
CA ALA A 819 -15.63 -39.42 5.20
C ALA A 819 -16.71 -38.35 5.48
N PHE A 820 -17.99 -38.68 5.31
CA PHE A 820 -19.09 -37.78 5.64
C PHE A 820 -19.09 -37.43 7.14
N ALA A 821 -19.09 -38.44 8.02
CA ALA A 821 -19.16 -38.24 9.47
C ALA A 821 -17.97 -37.42 10.00
N ALA A 822 -16.78 -37.60 9.42
CA ALA A 822 -15.60 -36.79 9.79
C ALA A 822 -15.81 -35.30 9.47
N VAL A 823 -16.21 -34.98 8.23
CA VAL A 823 -16.38 -33.59 7.79
C VAL A 823 -17.55 -32.92 8.54
N ASP A 824 -18.62 -33.66 8.80
CA ASP A 824 -19.81 -33.20 9.50
C ASP A 824 -19.50 -32.87 10.98
N GLU A 825 -18.86 -33.77 11.73
CA GLU A 825 -18.46 -33.52 13.12
C GLU A 825 -17.55 -32.30 13.27
N ILE A 826 -16.67 -32.08 12.29
CA ILE A 826 -15.75 -30.94 12.24
C ILE A 826 -16.51 -29.65 11.98
N THR A 827 -17.49 -29.69 11.08
CA THR A 827 -18.33 -28.54 10.77
C THR A 827 -19.16 -28.14 11.99
N ASP A 828 -19.76 -29.11 12.69
CA ASP A 828 -20.51 -28.87 13.93
C ASP A 828 -19.65 -28.30 15.07
N ALA A 829 -18.41 -28.77 15.17
CA ALA A 829 -17.41 -28.21 16.08
C ALA A 829 -17.14 -26.72 15.77
N MET A 830 -17.01 -26.35 14.50
CA MET A 830 -16.83 -24.97 14.07
C MET A 830 -18.08 -24.11 14.29
N THR A 831 -19.27 -24.68 14.12
CA THR A 831 -20.53 -24.01 14.43
C THR A 831 -20.63 -23.59 15.89
N ARG A 832 -20.22 -24.46 16.82
CA ARG A 832 -20.18 -24.13 18.25
C ARG A 832 -19.21 -22.97 18.54
N ALA A 833 -18.03 -22.98 17.93
CA ALA A 833 -17.05 -21.90 18.09
C ALA A 833 -17.54 -20.57 17.49
N ALA A 834 -18.14 -20.59 16.30
CA ALA A 834 -18.70 -19.40 15.66
C ALA A 834 -19.80 -18.76 16.51
N ALA A 835 -20.71 -19.58 17.07
CA ALA A 835 -21.78 -19.11 17.95
C ALA A 835 -21.26 -18.51 19.27
N GLU A 836 -20.11 -18.96 19.77
CA GLU A 836 -19.46 -18.32 20.92
C GLU A 836 -18.84 -16.97 20.57
N MET A 837 -18.21 -16.85 19.40
CA MET A 837 -17.64 -15.60 18.92
C MET A 837 -18.72 -14.55 18.65
N GLU A 838 -19.85 -14.96 18.07
CA GLU A 838 -21.00 -14.08 17.88
C GLU A 838 -21.53 -13.56 19.22
N ARG A 839 -21.75 -14.45 20.20
CA ARG A 839 -22.17 -14.06 21.55
C ARG A 839 -21.15 -13.14 22.23
N ALA A 840 -19.85 -13.34 22.01
CA ALA A 840 -18.80 -12.48 22.54
C ALA A 840 -18.79 -11.10 21.86
N ALA A 841 -18.99 -11.04 20.54
CA ALA A 841 -19.05 -9.80 19.78
C ALA A 841 -20.27 -8.96 20.16
N ALA A 842 -21.43 -9.59 20.32
CA ALA A 842 -22.65 -8.92 20.78
C ALA A 842 -22.50 -8.34 22.19
N ARG A 843 -21.84 -9.07 23.11
CA ARG A 843 -21.52 -8.56 24.45
C ARG A 843 -20.58 -7.36 24.39
N LEU A 844 -19.52 -7.43 23.59
CA LEU A 844 -18.55 -6.33 23.44
C LEU A 844 -19.17 -5.08 22.81
N ASP A 845 -19.99 -5.25 21.76
CA ASP A 845 -20.71 -4.14 21.15
C ASP A 845 -21.64 -3.46 22.17
N SER A 846 -22.35 -4.25 22.96
CA SER A 846 -23.19 -3.73 24.06
C SER A 846 -22.37 -2.96 25.11
N LEU A 847 -21.18 -3.45 25.49
CA LEU A 847 -20.29 -2.77 26.43
C LEU A 847 -19.72 -1.46 25.86
N VAL A 848 -19.41 -1.41 24.57
CA VAL A 848 -18.98 -0.17 23.90
C VAL A 848 -20.09 0.87 23.91
N MET A 849 -21.35 0.45 23.76
CA MET A 849 -22.52 1.33 23.75
C MET A 849 -22.95 1.83 25.13
N GLN A 850 -22.50 1.21 26.22
CA GLN A 850 -22.81 1.70 27.57
C GLN A 850 -22.10 3.03 27.86
N GLN A 851 -22.85 3.99 28.40
CA GLN A 851 -22.27 5.25 28.88
C GLN A 851 -21.51 5.02 30.19
N PRO A 852 -20.35 5.67 30.41
CA PRO A 852 -19.58 5.52 31.64
C PRO A 852 -20.42 5.94 32.85
N THR A 853 -20.55 5.09 33.86
CA THR A 853 -21.39 5.34 35.05
C THR A 853 -20.63 6.01 36.20
N HIS A 854 -19.29 6.10 36.17
CA HIS A 854 -18.50 6.65 37.27
C HIS A 854 -17.33 7.56 36.84
N ALA A 855 -16.81 8.29 37.82
CA ALA A 855 -15.96 9.49 37.72
C ALA A 855 -14.76 9.41 36.75
N ASN A 856 -14.37 10.59 36.23
CA ASN A 856 -13.38 10.85 35.18
C ASN A 856 -12.01 10.13 35.24
N SER A 857 -11.64 9.43 36.32
CA SER A 857 -10.29 8.83 36.45
C SER A 857 -10.08 7.54 35.65
N ASP A 858 -11.14 6.79 35.34
CA ASP A 858 -10.98 5.40 34.86
C ASP A 858 -11.40 5.19 33.39
N PHE A 859 -11.87 6.25 32.70
CA PHE A 859 -12.43 6.18 31.35
C PHE A 859 -11.44 5.62 30.30
N TYR A 860 -10.21 6.13 30.26
CA TYR A 860 -9.23 5.67 29.25
C TYR A 860 -8.78 4.24 29.50
N THR A 861 -8.67 3.82 30.76
CA THR A 861 -8.30 2.45 31.16
C THR A 861 -9.38 1.45 30.75
N GLU A 862 -10.64 1.75 31.03
CA GLU A 862 -11.79 0.91 30.65
C GLU A 862 -11.90 0.78 29.12
N LYS A 863 -11.77 1.89 28.38
CA LYS A 863 -11.83 1.88 26.91
C LYS A 863 -10.63 1.15 26.28
N HIS A 864 -9.46 1.21 26.91
CA HIS A 864 -8.28 0.45 26.48
C HIS A 864 -8.46 -1.06 26.69
N GLN A 865 -9.06 -1.49 27.81
CA GLN A 865 -9.40 -2.89 28.04
C GLN A 865 -10.40 -3.41 26.99
N LEU A 866 -11.40 -2.62 26.63
CA LEU A 866 -12.34 -2.97 25.55
C LEU A 866 -11.64 -3.09 24.19
N LEU A 867 -10.66 -2.23 23.88
CA LEU A 867 -9.86 -2.34 22.66
C LEU A 867 -9.05 -3.65 22.60
N GLN A 868 -8.44 -4.04 23.72
CA GLN A 868 -7.70 -5.30 23.80
C GLN A 868 -8.62 -6.50 23.60
N GLN A 869 -9.79 -6.50 24.22
CA GLN A 869 -10.78 -7.57 24.05
C GLN A 869 -11.30 -7.65 22.61
N LEU A 870 -11.53 -6.50 21.96
CA LEU A 870 -11.94 -6.43 20.55
C LEU A 870 -10.83 -6.99 19.62
N GLY A 871 -9.57 -6.61 19.86
CA GLY A 871 -8.43 -7.13 19.10
C GLY A 871 -8.25 -8.65 19.24
N LEU A 872 -8.37 -9.17 20.46
CA LEU A 872 -8.31 -10.62 20.73
C LEU A 872 -9.44 -11.37 20.03
N LEU A 873 -10.67 -10.85 20.10
CA LEU A 873 -11.81 -11.50 19.46
C LEU A 873 -11.70 -11.47 17.93
N ARG A 874 -11.23 -10.37 17.34
CA ARG A 874 -11.00 -10.26 15.89
C ARG A 874 -9.92 -11.22 15.41
N ARG A 875 -8.83 -11.37 16.18
CA ARG A 875 -7.79 -12.37 15.89
C ARG A 875 -8.37 -13.79 15.89
N ARG A 876 -9.21 -14.13 16.87
CA ARG A 876 -9.87 -15.44 16.95
C ARG A 876 -10.82 -15.68 15.78
N LEU A 877 -11.61 -14.68 15.42
CA LEU A 877 -12.52 -14.74 14.27
C LEU A 877 -11.78 -15.00 12.96
N LEU A 878 -10.65 -14.32 12.74
CA LEU A 878 -9.82 -14.52 11.54
C LEU A 878 -9.22 -15.93 11.48
N LEU A 879 -8.83 -16.51 12.61
CA LEU A 879 -8.34 -17.89 12.67
C LEU A 879 -9.46 -18.88 12.33
N LEU A 880 -10.64 -18.72 12.92
CA LEU A 880 -11.79 -19.57 12.60
C LEU A 880 -12.19 -19.44 11.13
N TRP A 881 -12.22 -18.21 10.59
CA TRP A 881 -12.54 -17.97 9.19
C TRP A 881 -11.52 -18.63 8.26
N ARG A 882 -10.22 -18.50 8.56
CA ARG A 882 -9.15 -19.17 7.80
C ARG A 882 -9.29 -20.69 7.80
N LEU A 883 -9.71 -21.29 8.91
CA LEU A 883 -9.96 -22.74 8.99
C LEU A 883 -11.12 -23.19 8.09
N MET A 884 -12.06 -22.31 7.76
CA MET A 884 -13.26 -22.64 6.98
C MET A 884 -13.16 -22.33 5.48
N MET A 885 -12.30 -21.40 5.07
CA MET A 885 -12.27 -20.88 3.69
C MET A 885 -12.09 -21.96 2.62
N ASP A 886 -11.26 -22.98 2.90
CA ASP A 886 -10.90 -23.99 1.89
C ASP A 886 -11.83 -25.23 1.94
N LYS A 887 -12.66 -25.35 2.98
CA LYS A 887 -13.50 -26.53 3.21
C LYS A 887 -14.59 -26.74 2.16
N PRO A 888 -15.32 -25.71 1.66
CA PRO A 888 -16.36 -25.90 0.65
C PRO A 888 -15.84 -26.55 -0.64
N GLU A 889 -14.63 -26.22 -1.07
CA GLU A 889 -14.02 -26.80 -2.27
C GLU A 889 -13.65 -28.27 -2.07
N ILE A 890 -13.17 -28.62 -0.89
CA ILE A 890 -12.82 -29.98 -0.53
C ILE A 890 -14.06 -30.85 -0.44
N ILE A 891 -15.11 -30.34 0.21
CA ILE A 891 -16.40 -31.02 0.30
C ILE A 891 -16.97 -31.24 -1.11
N ARG A 892 -16.89 -30.25 -2.00
CA ARG A 892 -17.31 -30.36 -3.40
C ARG A 892 -16.49 -31.39 -4.18
N SER A 893 -15.19 -31.49 -3.92
CA SER A 893 -14.33 -32.54 -4.49
C SER A 893 -14.78 -33.93 -4.01
N LEU A 894 -15.09 -34.08 -2.72
CA LEU A 894 -15.62 -35.32 -2.16
C LEU A 894 -16.98 -35.70 -2.77
N GLN A 895 -17.87 -34.73 -3.00
CA GLN A 895 -19.19 -34.95 -3.61
C GLN A 895 -19.10 -35.51 -5.04
N HIS A 896 -18.21 -34.96 -5.88
CA HIS A 896 -18.23 -35.24 -7.33
C HIS A 896 -17.19 -36.24 -7.80
N ARG A 897 -16.03 -36.34 -7.13
CA ARG A 897 -14.90 -37.15 -7.60
C ARG A 897 -14.71 -38.43 -6.81
N GLU A 898 -14.91 -38.37 -5.50
CA GLU A 898 -14.48 -39.44 -4.58
C GLU A 898 -15.66 -40.26 -4.04
N PHE A 899 -16.75 -39.62 -3.60
CA PHE A 899 -17.91 -40.28 -2.96
C PHE A 899 -19.27 -39.80 -3.50
N PRO A 900 -19.61 -40.11 -4.76
CA PRO A 900 -20.86 -39.66 -5.40
C PRO A 900 -22.14 -40.16 -4.71
N LEU A 901 -22.06 -41.30 -4.00
CA LEU A 901 -23.19 -41.84 -3.22
C LEU A 901 -23.50 -41.00 -1.97
N ALA A 902 -22.50 -40.30 -1.42
CA ALA A 902 -22.66 -39.43 -0.26
C ALA A 902 -22.99 -37.96 -0.62
N HIS A 903 -23.25 -37.66 -1.91
CA HIS A 903 -23.34 -36.28 -2.39
C HIS A 903 -24.40 -35.42 -1.68
N LEU A 904 -25.57 -35.97 -1.32
CA LEU A 904 -26.62 -35.20 -0.64
C LEU A 904 -26.21 -34.80 0.78
N LEU A 905 -25.59 -35.73 1.50
CA LEU A 905 -25.12 -35.50 2.86
C LEU A 905 -23.93 -34.54 2.88
N LEU A 906 -22.98 -34.71 1.96
CA LEU A 906 -21.86 -33.78 1.81
C LEU A 906 -22.29 -32.40 1.30
N ARG A 907 -23.38 -32.31 0.53
CA ARG A 907 -23.94 -31.02 0.11
C ARG A 907 -24.54 -30.25 1.28
N ASP A 908 -25.22 -30.93 2.18
CA ASP A 908 -25.75 -30.32 3.41
C ASP A 908 -24.61 -29.74 4.27
N VAL A 909 -23.51 -30.48 4.41
CA VAL A 909 -22.31 -30.00 5.11
C VAL A 909 -21.67 -28.81 4.39
N GLU A 910 -21.60 -28.81 3.05
CA GLU A 910 -21.10 -27.66 2.28
C GLU A 910 -21.94 -26.40 2.53
N ASP A 911 -23.26 -26.53 2.54
CA ASP A 911 -24.17 -25.41 2.77
C ASP A 911 -24.07 -24.89 4.23
N HIS A 912 -23.86 -25.78 5.20
CA HIS A 912 -23.59 -25.42 6.59
C HIS A 912 -22.27 -24.62 6.72
N VAL A 913 -21.18 -25.05 6.08
CA VAL A 913 -19.90 -24.32 6.07
C VAL A 913 -20.05 -22.93 5.42
N LYS A 914 -20.78 -22.82 4.31
CA LYS A 914 -21.08 -21.51 3.69
C LYS A 914 -21.86 -20.60 4.64
N GLY A 915 -22.81 -21.16 5.39
CA GLY A 915 -23.54 -20.47 6.45
C GLY A 915 -22.60 -19.91 7.52
N LEU A 916 -21.62 -20.69 7.96
CA LEU A 916 -20.62 -20.26 8.94
C LEU A 916 -19.68 -19.16 8.43
N CYS A 917 -19.28 -19.21 7.17
CA CYS A 917 -18.50 -18.14 6.53
C CYS A 917 -19.29 -16.82 6.50
N SER A 918 -20.58 -16.89 6.18
CA SER A 918 -21.48 -15.74 6.23
C SER A 918 -21.62 -15.20 7.66
N LEU A 919 -21.78 -16.08 8.65
CA LEU A 919 -21.83 -15.70 10.06
C LEU A 919 -20.55 -15.00 10.52
N CYS A 920 -19.37 -15.52 10.15
CA CYS A 920 -18.10 -14.87 10.50
C CYS A 920 -17.96 -13.47 9.91
N SER A 921 -18.42 -13.27 8.67
CA SER A 921 -18.47 -11.94 8.03
C SER A 921 -19.41 -10.99 8.78
N GLN A 922 -20.56 -11.48 9.26
CA GLN A 922 -21.48 -10.68 10.07
C GLN A 922 -20.87 -10.28 11.43
N VAL A 923 -20.19 -11.21 12.10
CA VAL A 923 -19.48 -10.94 13.36
C VAL A 923 -18.37 -9.92 13.16
N GLU A 924 -17.62 -10.01 12.06
CA GLU A 924 -16.60 -9.01 11.69
C GLU A 924 -17.21 -7.62 11.60
N SER A 925 -18.35 -7.49 10.91
CA SER A 925 -19.05 -6.23 10.75
C SER A 925 -19.47 -5.63 12.09
N VAL A 926 -19.93 -6.45 13.03
CA VAL A 926 -20.25 -6.03 14.41
C VAL A 926 -18.99 -5.49 15.11
N LEU A 927 -17.86 -6.21 15.05
CA LEU A 927 -16.60 -5.78 15.67
C LEU A 927 -16.05 -4.49 15.05
N SER A 928 -16.18 -4.33 13.74
CA SER A 928 -15.78 -3.12 13.02
C SER A 928 -16.60 -1.90 13.46
N ARG A 929 -17.93 -2.06 13.62
CA ARG A 929 -18.79 -0.99 14.16
C ARG A 929 -18.45 -0.67 15.61
N ALA A 930 -18.27 -1.68 16.47
CA ALA A 930 -17.87 -1.49 17.86
C ALA A 930 -16.53 -0.72 17.96
N HIS A 931 -15.55 -1.04 17.11
CA HIS A 931 -14.28 -0.33 17.05
C HIS A 931 -14.45 1.15 16.66
N ALA A 932 -15.24 1.42 15.62
CA ALA A 932 -15.50 2.79 15.16
C ALA A 932 -16.19 3.63 16.25
N ASN A 933 -17.18 3.07 16.93
CA ASN A 933 -17.87 3.73 18.04
C ASN A 933 -16.93 4.01 19.23
N LEU A 934 -16.04 3.07 19.54
CA LEU A 934 -15.05 3.23 20.60
C LEU A 934 -14.04 4.35 20.29
N MET A 935 -13.57 4.44 19.04
CA MET A 935 -12.71 5.53 18.58
C MET A 935 -13.41 6.88 18.62
N ALA A 936 -14.69 6.94 18.23
CA ALA A 936 -15.49 8.16 18.29
C ALA A 936 -15.65 8.67 19.73
N GLN A 937 -15.90 7.78 20.70
CA GLN A 937 -15.99 8.14 22.12
C GLN A 937 -14.66 8.69 22.67
N LEU A 938 -13.53 8.05 22.31
CA LEU A 938 -12.20 8.52 22.69
C LEU A 938 -11.90 9.91 22.11
N SER A 939 -12.23 10.14 20.84
CA SER A 939 -12.06 11.44 20.18
C SER A 939 -12.90 12.54 20.83
N LEU A 940 -14.17 12.25 21.14
CA LEU A 940 -15.06 13.20 21.84
C LEU A 940 -14.54 13.57 23.23
N LYS A 941 -14.02 12.60 23.99
CA LYS A 941 -13.43 12.85 25.31
C LYS A 941 -12.13 13.65 25.21
N ALA A 942 -11.24 13.29 24.29
CA ALA A 942 -10.00 14.03 24.05
C ALA A 942 -10.27 15.49 23.65
N ASN A 943 -11.28 15.74 22.82
CA ASN A 943 -11.69 17.10 22.45
C ASN A 943 -12.25 17.89 23.64
N ARG A 944 -13.06 17.27 24.51
CA ARG A 944 -13.55 17.93 25.73
C ARG A 944 -12.42 18.26 26.70
N ASP A 945 -11.48 17.34 26.92
CA ASP A 945 -10.35 17.54 27.82
C ASP A 945 -9.42 18.66 27.28
N THR A 946 -9.20 18.70 25.97
CA THR A 946 -8.45 19.78 25.29
C THR A 946 -9.14 21.13 25.42
N HIS A 947 -10.46 21.17 25.27
CA HIS A 947 -11.22 22.42 25.46
C HIS A 947 -11.16 22.92 26.92
N GLY A 948 -11.24 22.00 27.89
CA GLY A 948 -11.04 22.31 29.31
C GLY A 948 -9.64 22.88 29.60
N ALA A 949 -8.59 22.26 29.05
CA ALA A 949 -7.22 22.75 29.16
C ALA A 949 -7.05 24.16 28.54
N GLY A 950 -7.70 24.42 27.40
CA GLY A 950 -7.75 25.75 26.78
C GLY A 950 -8.40 26.81 27.69
N LEU A 951 -9.45 26.43 28.44
CA LEU A 951 -10.08 27.32 29.42
C LEU A 951 -9.13 27.65 30.58
N VAL A 952 -8.41 26.66 31.09
CA VAL A 952 -7.41 26.85 32.17
C VAL A 952 -6.25 27.72 31.68
N SER A 953 -5.73 27.45 30.48
CA SER A 953 -4.68 28.26 29.85
C SER A 953 -5.13 29.73 29.67
N SER A 954 -6.39 29.95 29.27
CA SER A 954 -6.93 31.31 29.16
C SER A 954 -6.98 32.06 30.50
N ARG A 955 -7.22 31.35 31.62
CA ARG A 955 -7.18 31.93 32.97
C ARG A 955 -5.74 32.27 33.40
N TRP A 956 -4.76 31.44 33.03
CA TRP A 956 -3.33 31.73 33.27
C TRP A 956 -2.84 32.96 32.50
N LEU A 957 -3.29 33.12 31.25
CA LEU A 957 -2.96 34.29 30.43
C LEU A 957 -3.45 35.62 31.06
N VAL A 958 -4.59 35.60 31.75
CA VAL A 958 -5.08 36.77 32.51
C VAL A 958 -4.17 37.07 33.70
N LEU A 959 -3.72 36.05 34.43
CA LEU A 959 -2.76 36.22 35.54
C LEU A 959 -1.42 36.76 35.06
N VAL A 960 -0.88 36.23 33.95
CA VAL A 960 0.37 36.72 33.35
C VAL A 960 0.24 38.17 32.89
N GLY A 961 -0.91 38.54 32.29
CA GLY A 961 -1.22 39.92 31.91
C GLY A 961 -1.27 40.90 33.09
N LEU A 962 -1.61 40.43 34.30
CA LEU A 962 -1.58 41.23 35.53
C LEU A 962 -0.15 41.33 36.13
N MET A 963 0.69 40.31 35.96
CA MET A 963 2.05 40.29 36.50
C MET A 963 3.05 41.12 35.70
N LEU A 964 2.85 41.24 34.38
CA LEU A 964 3.73 41.99 33.47
C LEU A 964 3.87 43.49 33.81
N PRO A 965 2.77 44.24 34.06
CA PRO A 965 2.85 45.62 34.52
C PRO A 965 3.55 45.73 35.88
N MET A 966 3.32 44.76 36.77
CA MET A 966 3.93 44.74 38.10
C MET A 966 5.45 44.56 38.03
N GLN A 967 5.94 43.75 37.08
CA GLN A 967 7.37 43.62 36.80
C GLN A 967 7.98 44.89 36.19
N LEU A 968 7.26 45.58 35.29
CA LEU A 968 7.69 46.88 34.75
C LEU A 968 7.81 47.95 35.85
N VAL A 969 6.87 47.95 36.80
CA VAL A 969 6.93 48.82 37.98
C VAL A 969 8.17 48.45 38.80
N THR A 970 8.36 47.20 39.22
CA THR A 970 9.55 46.85 40.03
C THR A 970 10.88 47.11 39.33
N LEU A 971 10.96 46.98 38.00
CA LEU A 971 12.13 47.35 37.19
C LEU A 971 12.41 48.86 37.21
N ALA A 972 11.37 49.70 37.18
CA ALA A 972 11.52 51.16 37.29
C ALA A 972 12.05 51.59 38.66
N PHE A 973 11.74 50.86 39.74
CA PHE A 973 12.28 51.11 41.08
C PHE A 973 13.68 50.51 41.28
N GLY A 974 14.08 49.55 40.46
CA GLY A 974 15.44 48.96 40.49
C GLY A 974 16.53 49.86 39.89
N GLN A 975 16.14 50.91 39.14
CA GLN A 975 17.07 51.86 38.52
C GLN A 975 17.13 53.19 39.30
N ASN A 976 17.78 53.20 40.47
CA ASN A 976 18.33 54.40 41.13
C ASN A 976 17.53 55.73 41.02
N ILE A 977 16.19 55.68 41.09
CA ILE A 977 15.38 56.88 41.23
C ILE A 977 15.58 57.36 42.65
N VAL A 978 16.16 58.55 42.81
CA VAL A 978 16.47 59.16 44.10
C VAL A 978 15.18 59.32 44.90
N VAL A 979 15.11 58.64 46.06
CA VAL A 979 13.96 58.69 46.95
C VAL A 979 13.86 60.11 47.56
N PRO A 980 12.74 60.85 47.43
CA PRO A 980 12.70 62.30 47.67
C PRO A 980 12.85 62.73 49.13
N TRP A 981 12.93 61.80 50.09
CA TRP A 981 13.00 62.14 51.52
C TRP A 981 14.22 63.02 51.85
N ASN A 982 15.26 62.97 51.02
CA ASN A 982 16.47 63.77 51.19
C ASN A 982 16.36 65.23 50.70
N TYR A 983 15.26 65.64 50.05
CA TYR A 983 15.08 67.00 49.48
C TYR A 983 13.84 67.76 49.98
N VAL A 984 13.18 67.26 51.03
CA VAL A 984 11.96 67.89 51.59
C VAL A 984 12.22 69.29 52.18
N GLN A 985 13.47 69.65 52.46
CA GLN A 985 13.81 70.95 53.04
C GLN A 985 13.93 72.12 52.03
N GLU A 986 14.03 71.86 50.71
CA GLU A 986 14.34 72.94 49.75
C GLU A 986 13.23 73.28 48.74
N THR A 987 12.26 72.40 48.46
CA THR A 987 11.27 72.64 47.38
C THR A 987 9.80 72.53 47.79
N GLY A 988 9.48 72.41 49.08
CA GLY A 988 8.08 72.31 49.54
C GLY A 988 7.44 70.95 49.25
N ALA A 989 6.52 70.54 50.14
CA ALA A 989 5.93 69.19 50.14
C ALA A 989 5.09 68.85 48.89
N PHE A 990 4.64 69.86 48.13
CA PHE A 990 3.73 69.64 47.01
C PHE A 990 4.47 69.15 45.74
N ASP A 991 5.67 69.69 45.46
CA ASP A 991 6.45 69.35 44.26
C ASP A 991 7.14 67.97 44.37
N THR A 992 7.28 67.44 45.58
CA THR A 992 7.88 66.12 45.84
C THR A 992 6.86 64.97 45.83
N LEU A 993 5.59 65.24 46.14
CA LEU A 993 4.53 64.23 46.22
C LEU A 993 3.69 64.08 44.94
N ALA A 994 3.61 65.12 44.10
CA ALA A 994 2.79 65.11 42.88
C ALA A 994 3.16 63.99 41.86
N PRO A 995 4.45 63.70 41.58
CA PRO A 995 4.81 62.61 40.66
C PRO A 995 4.39 61.23 41.17
N TRP A 996 4.42 61.02 42.49
CA TRP A 996 4.06 59.76 43.13
C TRP A 996 2.56 59.49 43.11
N LEU A 997 1.75 60.52 43.35
CA LEU A 997 0.29 60.44 43.19
C LEU A 997 -0.09 60.19 41.72
N GLY A 998 0.67 60.76 40.77
CA GLY A 998 0.52 60.47 39.34
C GLY A 998 0.82 59.01 38.99
N ILE A 999 1.92 58.46 39.48
CA ILE A 999 2.30 57.05 39.27
C ILE A 999 1.26 56.10 39.91
N MET A 1000 0.83 56.39 41.14
CA MET A 1000 -0.20 55.60 41.81
C MET A 1000 -1.54 55.66 41.05
N GLY A 1001 -1.89 56.82 40.51
CA GLY A 1001 -3.05 57.02 39.64
C GLY A 1001 -2.97 56.20 38.34
N CYS A 1002 -1.80 56.16 37.69
CA CYS A 1002 -1.58 55.32 36.51
C CYS A 1002 -1.71 53.82 36.83
N ILE A 1003 -1.14 53.37 37.95
CA ILE A 1003 -1.25 51.96 38.38
C ILE A 1003 -2.72 51.57 38.64
N LEU A 1004 -3.47 52.43 39.33
CA LEU A 1004 -4.90 52.21 39.55
C LEU A 1004 -5.70 52.23 38.24
N ALA A 1005 -5.40 53.14 37.33
CA ALA A 1005 -6.05 53.21 36.02
C ALA A 1005 -5.82 51.94 35.18
N PHE A 1006 -4.59 51.41 35.15
CA PHE A 1006 -4.29 50.14 34.48
C PHE A 1006 -4.97 48.95 35.14
N PHE A 1007 -5.05 48.93 36.48
CA PHE A 1007 -5.75 47.88 37.22
C PHE A 1007 -7.26 47.87 36.90
N PHE A 1008 -7.91 49.04 36.90
CA PHE A 1008 -9.33 49.15 36.56
C PHE A 1008 -9.61 48.91 35.06
N ALA A 1009 -8.71 49.32 34.16
CA ALA A 1009 -8.82 48.99 32.73
C ALA A 1009 -8.70 47.47 32.47
N GLY A 1010 -7.80 46.79 33.19
CA GLY A 1010 -7.68 45.33 33.15
C GLY A 1010 -8.94 44.61 33.65
N LEU A 1011 -9.53 45.10 34.74
CA LEU A 1011 -10.81 44.60 35.25
C LEU A 1011 -11.97 44.84 34.28
N ALA A 1012 -12.05 46.02 33.65
CA ALA A 1012 -13.07 46.33 32.65
C ALA A 1012 -12.92 45.46 31.39
N PHE A 1013 -11.69 45.20 30.94
CA PHE A 1013 -11.43 44.30 29.81
C PHE A 1013 -11.79 42.85 30.12
N ALA A 1014 -11.45 42.36 31.32
CA ALA A 1014 -11.83 41.02 31.77
C ALA A 1014 -13.36 40.88 31.90
N TRP A 1015 -14.04 41.92 32.39
CA TRP A 1015 -15.50 41.96 32.50
C TRP A 1015 -16.18 41.99 31.13
N HIS A 1016 -15.70 42.81 30.19
CA HIS A 1016 -16.22 42.89 28.81
C HIS A 1016 -16.04 41.57 28.05
N ARG A 1017 -14.91 40.88 28.23
CA ARG A 1017 -14.64 39.58 27.58
C ARG A 1017 -15.50 38.44 28.12
N ASN A 1018 -15.89 38.48 29.40
CA ASN A 1018 -16.83 37.51 29.97
C ASN A 1018 -18.28 37.79 29.53
N TYR A 1019 -18.63 39.05 29.27
CA TYR A 1019 -19.95 39.42 28.76
C TYR A 1019 -20.18 39.01 27.29
N LEU A 1020 -19.11 38.92 26.49
CA LEU A 1020 -19.15 38.45 25.10
C LEU A 1020 -19.16 36.91 24.96
N LYS A 1021 -19.13 36.16 26.07
CA LYS A 1021 -19.12 34.69 26.10
C LYS A 1021 -20.39 34.06 26.70
N VAL A 1022 -21.35 34.88 27.14
CA VAL A 1022 -22.74 34.47 27.38
C VAL A 1022 -23.53 34.84 26.13
#